data_AF-A0A8H3V5G6-F1
#
_entry.id   AF-A0A8H3V5G6-F1
#
_cell.length_a   1.000
_cell.length_b   1.000
_cell.length_c   1.000
_cell.angle_alpha   90.00
_cell.angle_beta   90.00
_cell.angle_gamma   90.00
#
_symmetry.space_group_name_H-M   'P 1'
#
loop_
_entity.id
_entity.type
_entity.pdbx_description
1 polymer ?
#
loop_
_entity_poly.entity_id
_entity_poly.type
_entity_poly.pdbx_seq_one_letter_code
_entity_poly.pdbx_strand_id
1 'polypeptide(L)'
;MSDSAAVESLESSIVETHDDRAETIVKKALISLDNKASIESVHKSLREAEMLSPGLPSVTEAFDRLRQEESGQGLLGHCNKWLASHSDDDGEIVLDYIHQHRLLAPERASESMSAILGYKGESDMCDQITSALLKNPGAQKVLAEGLKAGPTTMYSTLFERGDDSADGITDVVLNPSAWNSEADRIAAERDIFQLALAQLMHAGEDYPDRAMKSISRLLGAEYHNLNGLIDQDGFGVILEQLDIREDQVLRSHATIATAKLIEQSPESAHSLISQYVVHRVKKPTADGLIQSFSAAAATFPMATEPASKLFLADGFLVNIVKMVTKRKSSRLEQAALELLSAACMVRTCREAIKKFCFEWIEEISETSPDATRAGQASVILVKINDITTEGEKPAASDDNQKTQDELVFRFKRMIISPDKQGENKQDSVEGLAYSSIRPKVKEVLANDGEFLKRLVSVMSEQKSRGTSLFGGLTIFANLTTYLPVLSEEQKKISELKAYANAGRPAPPDELEDDVHVTSRCTKVLDAGVIPLFTSFSTGSNQLSSTAQVVLLRILNSLSKEQKHRSKMAQQGAIRLLQQIYDTTTGASTSKSNVPTIHEPSDDEAARTAAHTLSRILISVNPSHVFSSTLPVTSAIRALIKLLADDPNAEQRNLLPTFEALLALTNIASTDDTARNNIIRLAWPQIEDLVLSENQLVQRATVELICNLSASVTGVAKFTDGSPAAKHRLYILLALTDSRDSQTRMASSGALNMIVEYEPGVEAVLKQEKGVKYLVDMCNDSDEGMKHRGLAALHCMIFSEGDVGVRAMEALKREGAKDAVTSCLKGTRRPEILQVGVEVLKALMG
;
A
#
# COMPACT_ATOMS: atom_id res chain seq x y z
N MET A 1 33.69 54.90 76.20
CA MET A 1 34.13 53.75 77.03
C MET A 1 34.11 52.51 76.15
N SER A 2 35.22 51.96 75.67
CA SER A 2 36.59 52.44 75.51
C SER A 2 37.15 51.73 74.29
N ASP A 3 37.69 52.53 73.39
CA ASP A 3 38.15 52.24 72.05
C ASP A 3 39.42 51.37 71.97
N SER A 4 39.47 50.64 70.84
CA SER A 4 40.60 50.58 69.90
C SER A 4 41.87 49.76 70.24
N ALA A 5 42.05 48.74 69.38
CA ALA A 5 43.26 48.38 68.64
C ALA A 5 44.49 47.87 69.41
N ALA A 6 45.32 46.96 68.90
CA ALA A 6 45.35 46.06 67.74
C ALA A 6 46.69 45.30 67.86
N VAL A 7 46.92 44.36 66.95
CA VAL A 7 48.19 43.71 66.52
C VAL A 7 48.35 42.24 66.98
N GLU A 8 48.64 41.22 66.16
CA GLU A 8 48.57 40.95 64.70
C GLU A 8 49.06 39.49 64.46
N SER A 9 48.73 38.93 63.27
CA SER A 9 49.33 37.77 62.55
C SER A 9 48.78 36.36 62.84
N LEU A 10 48.44 35.47 61.88
CA LEU A 10 48.44 35.51 60.40
C LEU A 10 47.60 34.28 59.93
N GLU A 11 46.44 34.48 59.30
CA GLU A 11 45.69 33.41 58.59
C GLU A 11 45.78 33.65 57.08
N SER A 12 46.28 32.65 56.34
CA SER A 12 46.24 32.58 54.89
C SER A 12 45.42 31.35 54.47
N SER A 13 44.14 31.54 54.16
CA SER A 13 43.31 30.54 53.45
C SER A 13 42.92 31.12 52.10
N ILE A 14 43.65 30.67 51.08
CA ILE A 14 43.52 31.03 49.66
C ILE A 14 42.14 30.57 49.15
N VAL A 15 41.38 31.48 48.55
CA VAL A 15 40.16 31.16 47.81
C VAL A 15 40.59 30.63 46.44
N GLU A 16 40.37 29.34 46.18
CA GLU A 16 40.71 28.66 44.93
C GLU A 16 39.91 29.26 43.76
N THR A 17 40.58 29.70 42.70
CA THR A 17 39.93 30.40 41.59
C THR A 17 39.28 29.43 40.60
N HIS A 18 38.36 29.92 39.76
CA HIS A 18 37.74 29.09 38.71
C HIS A 18 38.77 28.52 37.73
N ASP A 19 39.89 29.22 37.51
CA ASP A 19 41.00 28.78 36.66
C ASP A 19 41.77 27.62 37.29
N ASP A 20 42.06 27.67 38.60
CA ASP A 20 42.73 26.58 39.34
C ASP A 20 41.92 25.27 39.31
N ARG A 21 40.58 25.43 39.35
CA ARG A 21 39.66 24.29 39.28
C ARG A 21 39.56 23.72 37.87
N ALA A 22 39.56 24.58 36.84
CA ALA A 22 39.61 24.16 35.44
C ALA A 22 40.92 23.41 35.13
N GLU A 23 42.08 23.93 35.57
CA GLU A 23 43.41 23.28 35.47
C GLU A 23 43.41 21.87 36.10
N THR A 24 42.77 21.72 37.26
CA THR A 24 42.69 20.44 37.96
C THR A 24 41.83 19.42 37.20
N ILE A 25 40.75 19.87 36.56
CA ILE A 25 39.88 19.03 35.73
C ILE A 25 40.61 18.61 34.44
N VAL A 26 41.32 19.53 33.79
CA VAL A 26 42.14 19.24 32.60
C VAL A 26 43.20 18.18 32.92
N LYS A 27 43.94 18.32 34.02
CA LYS A 27 44.94 17.33 34.44
C LYS A 27 44.34 15.95 34.69
N LYS A 28 43.17 15.87 35.34
CA LYS A 28 42.46 14.60 35.56
C LYS A 28 41.96 13.98 34.25
N ALA A 29 41.47 14.80 33.33
CA ALA A 29 41.01 14.36 32.02
C ALA A 29 42.16 13.76 31.19
N LEU A 30 43.32 14.42 31.17
CA LEU A 30 44.52 13.93 30.48
C LEU A 30 45.08 12.64 31.10
N ILE A 31 45.11 12.53 32.44
CA ILE A 31 45.50 11.28 33.12
C ILE A 31 44.51 10.15 32.78
N SER A 32 43.22 10.46 32.66
CA SER A 32 42.21 9.46 32.28
C SER A 32 42.37 9.02 30.82
N LEU A 33 42.76 9.94 29.94
CA LEU A 33 43.10 9.67 28.54
C LEU A 33 44.32 8.73 28.44
N ASP A 34 45.40 9.04 29.17
CA ASP A 34 46.60 8.19 29.24
C ASP A 34 46.31 6.78 29.78
N ASN A 35 45.28 6.64 30.61
CA ASN A 35 44.81 5.37 31.17
C ASN A 35 43.73 4.66 30.31
N LYS A 36 43.55 5.07 29.05
CA LYS A 36 42.60 4.50 28.07
C LYS A 36 41.13 4.53 28.52
N ALA A 37 40.71 5.56 29.25
CA ALA A 37 39.30 5.76 29.57
C ALA A 37 38.45 6.08 28.33
N SER A 38 37.12 5.97 28.44
CA SER A 38 36.19 6.31 27.35
C SER A 38 36.38 7.76 26.89
N ILE A 39 36.58 7.95 25.59
CA ILE A 39 36.77 9.26 24.92
C ILE A 39 35.61 10.21 25.26
N GLU A 40 34.38 9.69 25.33
CA GLU A 40 33.19 10.48 25.66
C GLU A 40 33.23 11.04 27.10
N SER A 41 33.79 10.26 28.04
CA SER A 41 33.99 10.70 29.43
C SER A 41 35.06 11.79 29.51
N VAL A 42 36.17 11.63 28.78
CA VAL A 42 37.26 12.61 28.74
C VAL A 42 36.77 13.92 28.09
N HIS A 43 36.04 13.81 26.98
CA HIS A 43 35.45 14.95 26.27
C HIS A 43 34.43 15.72 27.14
N LYS A 44 33.63 15.02 27.94
CA LYS A 44 32.71 15.64 28.91
C LYS A 44 33.45 16.42 29.99
N SER A 45 34.53 15.87 30.54
CA SER A 45 35.35 16.55 31.55
C SER A 45 36.07 17.77 30.98
N LEU A 46 36.57 17.71 29.74
CA LEU A 46 37.18 18.87 29.09
C LEU A 46 36.16 19.98 28.78
N ARG A 47 34.91 19.63 28.42
CA ARG A 47 33.83 20.63 28.29
C ARG A 47 33.45 21.28 29.62
N GLU A 48 33.48 20.52 30.71
CA GLU A 48 33.26 21.07 32.05
C GLU A 48 34.36 22.09 32.42
N ALA A 49 35.62 21.79 32.09
CA ALA A 49 36.73 22.74 32.28
C ALA A 49 36.57 24.00 31.41
N GLU A 50 36.18 23.86 30.14
CA GLU A 50 35.91 25.00 29.24
C GLU A 50 34.76 25.87 29.73
N MET A 51 33.71 25.28 30.31
CA MET A 51 32.60 26.04 30.90
C MET A 51 33.00 26.81 32.16
N LEU A 52 33.98 26.30 32.91
CA LEU A 52 34.48 26.93 34.13
C LEU A 52 35.45 28.09 33.84
N SER A 53 36.29 27.96 32.82
CA SER A 53 37.19 29.02 32.34
C SER A 53 37.36 28.97 30.82
N PRO A 54 36.53 29.71 30.06
CA PRO A 54 36.57 29.69 28.61
C PRO A 54 37.86 30.28 28.05
N GLY A 55 38.50 29.58 27.10
CA GLY A 55 39.73 30.05 26.45
C GLY A 55 41.02 29.85 27.25
N LEU A 56 40.99 29.03 28.30
CA LEU A 56 42.20 28.64 29.04
C LEU A 56 43.14 27.83 28.09
N PRO A 57 44.44 28.19 27.97
CA PRO A 57 45.35 27.53 27.03
C PRO A 57 45.47 26.02 27.22
N SER A 58 45.48 25.55 28.47
CA SER A 58 45.58 24.13 28.81
C SER A 58 44.35 23.32 28.44
N VAL A 59 43.15 23.92 28.44
CA VAL A 59 41.92 23.28 27.94
C VAL A 59 41.99 23.12 26.42
N THR A 60 42.45 24.16 25.72
CA THR A 60 42.60 24.15 24.26
C THR A 60 43.62 23.09 23.82
N GLU A 61 44.78 23.04 24.48
CA GLU A 61 45.84 22.04 24.22
C GLU A 61 45.36 20.60 24.53
N ALA A 62 44.55 20.41 25.56
CA ALA A 62 43.97 19.11 25.89
C ALA A 62 42.94 18.62 24.87
N PHE A 63 42.13 19.51 24.29
CA PHE A 63 41.23 19.18 23.18
C PHE A 63 41.99 18.81 21.91
N ASP A 64 43.09 19.50 21.60
CA ASP A 64 43.93 19.17 20.44
C ASP A 64 44.66 17.84 20.63
N ARG A 65 45.10 17.51 21.85
CA ARG A 65 45.66 16.18 22.16
C ARG A 65 44.63 15.07 22.04
N LEU A 66 43.40 15.28 22.53
CA LEU A 66 42.30 14.33 22.37
C LEU A 66 41.99 14.04 20.89
N ARG A 67 42.01 15.08 20.04
CA ARG A 67 41.85 14.93 18.58
C ARG A 67 42.98 14.13 17.93
N GLN A 68 44.21 14.27 18.42
CA GLN A 68 45.35 13.48 17.93
C GLN A 68 45.24 12.01 18.37
N GLU A 69 44.73 11.73 19.56
CA GLU A 69 44.54 10.37 20.06
C GLU A 69 43.35 9.66 19.37
N GLU A 70 42.30 10.40 19.00
CA GLU A 70 41.25 9.95 18.08
C GLU A 70 41.80 9.61 16.67
N SER A 71 42.98 10.14 16.29
CA SER A 71 43.58 9.93 14.97
C SER A 71 44.46 8.68 14.84
N GLY A 72 44.56 7.84 15.89
CA GLY A 72 45.55 6.77 16.01
C GLY A 72 45.57 5.69 14.91
N GLN A 73 44.46 5.36 14.25
CA GLN A 73 44.40 4.68 12.94
C GLN A 73 43.04 5.00 12.29
N GLY A 74 42.92 6.15 11.62
CA GLY A 74 41.69 6.46 10.87
C GLY A 74 41.37 5.39 9.80
N LEU A 75 40.17 5.43 9.22
CA LEU A 75 39.67 4.48 8.21
C LEU A 75 40.71 4.06 7.15
N LEU A 76 41.51 5.00 6.63
CA LEU A 76 42.58 4.73 5.66
C LEU A 76 43.63 3.73 6.18
N GLY A 77 44.00 3.82 7.47
CA GLY A 77 44.93 2.90 8.11
C GLY A 77 44.37 1.48 8.17
N HIS A 78 43.08 1.32 8.48
CA HIS A 78 42.40 0.03 8.44
C HIS A 78 42.33 -0.52 7.01
N CYS A 79 41.98 0.32 6.01
CA CYS A 79 41.99 -0.09 4.59
C CYS A 79 43.38 -0.55 4.13
N ASN A 80 44.45 0.17 4.49
CA ASN A 80 45.82 -0.20 4.12
C ASN A 80 46.29 -1.49 4.80
N LYS A 81 45.85 -1.73 6.05
CA LYS A 81 46.13 -2.98 6.76
C LYS A 81 45.46 -4.15 6.05
N TRP A 82 44.18 -4.01 5.71
CA TRP A 82 43.44 -5.02 4.94
C TRP A 82 44.06 -5.24 3.56
N LEU A 83 44.46 -4.19 2.84
CA LEU A 83 45.15 -4.32 1.54
C LEU A 83 46.50 -5.06 1.64
N ALA A 84 47.14 -5.07 2.80
CA ALA A 84 48.37 -5.80 3.03
C ALA A 84 48.14 -7.25 3.48
N SER A 85 47.06 -7.52 4.22
CA SER A 85 46.77 -8.84 4.80
C SER A 85 45.81 -9.70 3.98
N HIS A 86 44.86 -9.06 3.27
CA HIS A 86 43.68 -9.67 2.64
C HIS A 86 42.90 -10.61 3.57
N SER A 87 42.96 -10.37 4.89
CA SER A 87 42.26 -11.18 5.90
C SER A 87 40.83 -10.68 6.08
N ASP A 88 39.86 -11.60 6.18
CA ASP A 88 38.47 -11.26 6.46
C ASP A 88 38.32 -10.49 7.79
N ASP A 89 39.09 -10.86 8.82
CA ASP A 89 39.10 -10.16 10.13
C ASP A 89 39.47 -8.67 9.99
N ASP A 90 40.43 -8.34 9.13
CA ASP A 90 40.83 -6.95 8.89
C ASP A 90 39.79 -6.21 8.03
N GLY A 91 39.07 -6.93 7.16
CA GLY A 91 37.99 -6.39 6.34
C GLY A 91 36.73 -6.08 7.16
N GLU A 92 36.37 -6.95 8.09
CA GLU A 92 35.29 -6.71 9.05
C GLU A 92 35.56 -5.47 9.89
N ILE A 93 36.81 -5.24 10.33
CA ILE A 93 37.20 -4.02 11.05
C ILE A 93 36.95 -2.77 10.19
N VAL A 94 37.24 -2.82 8.89
CA VAL A 94 36.96 -1.71 7.96
C VAL A 94 35.44 -1.47 7.84
N LEU A 95 34.65 -2.52 7.63
CA LEU A 95 33.20 -2.43 7.50
C LEU A 95 32.53 -1.91 8.77
N ASP A 96 32.93 -2.42 9.94
CA ASP A 96 32.45 -1.97 11.25
C ASP A 96 32.76 -0.50 11.47
N TYR A 97 33.97 -0.07 11.11
CA TYR A 97 34.34 1.34 11.20
C TYR A 97 33.41 2.22 10.35
N ILE A 98 33.14 1.83 9.10
CA ILE A 98 32.25 2.58 8.19
C ILE A 98 30.81 2.59 8.73
N HIS A 99 30.31 1.46 9.22
CA HIS A 99 28.94 1.34 9.72
C HIS A 99 28.70 2.11 11.03
N GLN A 100 29.70 2.16 11.92
CA GLN A 100 29.63 2.95 13.15
C GLN A 100 29.64 4.46 12.88
N HIS A 101 30.26 4.89 11.76
CA HIS A 101 30.37 6.29 11.36
C HIS A 101 29.48 6.60 10.17
N ARG A 102 28.17 6.76 10.41
CA ARG A 102 27.13 7.01 9.37
C ARG A 102 27.43 8.16 8.38
N LEU A 103 28.31 9.10 8.72
CA LEU A 103 28.78 10.17 7.83
C LEU A 103 30.30 10.31 7.98
N LEU A 104 31.05 9.74 7.05
CA LEU A 104 32.49 9.94 6.99
C LEU A 104 32.80 11.35 6.48
N ALA A 105 33.85 11.97 7.01
CA ALA A 105 34.39 13.20 6.43
C ALA A 105 34.77 12.95 4.94
N PRO A 106 34.41 13.85 4.00
CA PRO A 106 34.62 13.62 2.58
C PRO A 106 36.07 13.26 2.23
N GLU A 107 37.04 13.94 2.82
CA GLU A 107 38.47 13.70 2.58
C GLU A 107 38.87 12.28 2.98
N ARG A 108 38.38 11.80 4.13
CA ARG A 108 38.66 10.45 4.64
C ARG A 108 38.06 9.36 3.75
N ALA A 109 36.84 9.59 3.24
CA ALA A 109 36.20 8.68 2.31
C ALA A 109 36.94 8.66 0.96
N SER A 110 37.39 9.81 0.46
CA SER A 110 38.16 9.92 -0.80
C SER A 110 39.51 9.20 -0.72
N GLU A 111 40.28 9.42 0.35
CA GLU A 111 41.58 8.76 0.54
C GLU A 111 41.42 7.24 0.66
N SER A 112 40.44 6.78 1.44
CA SER A 112 40.18 5.35 1.63
C SER A 112 39.69 4.68 0.35
N MET A 113 38.82 5.35 -0.42
CA MET A 113 38.37 4.86 -1.73
C MET A 113 39.52 4.76 -2.72
N SER A 114 40.41 5.76 -2.75
CA SER A 114 41.59 5.76 -3.63
C SER A 114 42.52 4.58 -3.34
N ALA A 115 42.71 4.23 -2.06
CA ALA A 115 43.48 3.07 -1.66
C ALA A 115 42.82 1.75 -2.10
N ILE A 116 41.51 1.59 -1.82
CA ILE A 116 40.75 0.38 -2.15
C ILE A 116 40.61 0.16 -3.67
N LEU A 117 40.54 1.23 -4.48
CA LEU A 117 40.59 1.13 -5.95
C LEU A 117 41.91 0.56 -6.47
N GLY A 118 42.98 0.55 -5.68
CA GLY A 118 44.25 -0.10 -6.02
C GLY A 118 44.19 -1.63 -6.04
N TYR A 119 43.19 -2.24 -5.40
CA TYR A 119 42.99 -3.69 -5.42
C TYR A 119 42.45 -4.17 -6.78
N LYS A 120 43.05 -5.26 -7.31
CA LYS A 120 42.67 -5.89 -8.57
C LYS A 120 42.27 -7.35 -8.35
N GLY A 121 41.27 -7.80 -9.08
CA GLY A 121 40.72 -9.15 -9.01
C GLY A 121 39.42 -9.24 -8.20
N GLU A 122 38.85 -10.43 -8.18
CA GLU A 122 37.61 -10.77 -7.47
C GLU A 122 37.84 -10.87 -5.96
N SER A 123 36.95 -10.29 -5.15
CA SER A 123 36.98 -10.39 -3.69
C SER A 123 35.68 -9.89 -3.05
N ASP A 124 34.93 -10.80 -2.43
CA ASP A 124 33.69 -10.49 -1.70
C ASP A 124 33.89 -9.40 -0.64
N MET A 125 35.00 -9.45 0.09
CA MET A 125 35.32 -8.46 1.13
C MET A 125 35.64 -7.09 0.52
N CYS A 126 36.42 -7.05 -0.56
CA CYS A 126 36.70 -5.81 -1.28
C CYS A 126 35.41 -5.21 -1.86
N ASP A 127 34.52 -6.06 -2.38
CA ASP A 127 33.24 -5.66 -2.95
C ASP A 127 32.36 -4.96 -1.90
N GLN A 128 32.20 -5.59 -0.74
CA GLN A 128 31.46 -5.02 0.40
C GLN A 128 32.07 -3.71 0.91
N ILE A 129 33.40 -3.65 1.05
CA ILE A 129 34.10 -2.42 1.48
C ILE A 129 33.88 -1.29 0.46
N THR A 130 33.99 -1.60 -0.83
CA THR A 130 33.79 -0.63 -1.92
C THR A 130 32.37 -0.08 -1.89
N SER A 131 31.37 -0.95 -1.77
CA SER A 131 29.96 -0.59 -1.65
C SER A 131 29.68 0.28 -0.42
N ALA A 132 30.25 -0.08 0.73
CA ALA A 132 30.10 0.69 1.97
C ALA A 132 30.73 2.09 1.85
N LEU A 133 31.89 2.21 1.21
CA LEU A 133 32.54 3.49 0.95
C LEU A 133 31.71 4.37 0.01
N LEU A 134 31.18 3.80 -1.08
CA LEU A 134 30.39 4.52 -2.10
C LEU A 134 29.08 5.13 -1.58
N LYS A 135 28.64 4.80 -0.36
CA LYS A 135 27.56 5.52 0.34
C LYS A 135 27.95 6.94 0.77
N ASN A 136 29.24 7.30 0.68
CA ASN A 136 29.78 8.58 1.12
C ASN A 136 30.18 9.48 -0.07
N PRO A 137 29.84 10.79 -0.07
CA PRO A 137 30.10 11.68 -1.20
C PRO A 137 31.57 11.78 -1.63
N GLY A 138 32.51 11.70 -0.67
CA GLY A 138 33.95 11.75 -0.97
C GLY A 138 34.42 10.57 -1.81
N ALA A 139 33.93 9.36 -1.53
CA ALA A 139 34.25 8.17 -2.31
C ALA A 139 33.61 8.21 -3.70
N GLN A 140 32.36 8.70 -3.79
CA GLN A 140 31.65 8.85 -5.07
C GLN A 140 32.39 9.79 -6.03
N LYS A 141 32.94 10.90 -5.51
CA LYS A 141 33.75 11.84 -6.31
C LYS A 141 35.01 11.21 -6.89
N VAL A 142 35.71 10.39 -6.10
CA VAL A 142 36.90 9.66 -6.56
C VAL A 142 36.55 8.71 -7.70
N LEU A 143 35.43 7.98 -7.57
CA LEU A 143 34.97 7.11 -8.64
C LEU A 143 34.56 7.90 -9.90
N ALA A 144 33.84 9.02 -9.75
CA ALA A 144 33.46 9.88 -10.87
C ALA A 144 34.69 10.43 -11.63
N GLU A 145 35.71 10.90 -10.91
CA GLU A 145 36.97 11.35 -11.52
C GLU A 145 37.72 10.21 -12.22
N GLY A 146 37.72 9.01 -11.62
CA GLY A 146 38.29 7.81 -12.21
C GLY A 146 37.58 7.37 -13.50
N LEU A 147 36.25 7.38 -13.51
CA LEU A 147 35.43 7.08 -14.69
C LEU A 147 35.66 8.11 -15.81
N LYS A 148 35.83 9.38 -15.47
CA LYS A 148 36.19 10.43 -16.45
C LYS A 148 37.58 10.22 -17.04
N ALA A 149 38.57 9.87 -16.22
CA ALA A 149 39.96 9.76 -16.66
C ALA A 149 40.27 8.47 -17.43
N GLY A 150 39.60 7.37 -17.08
CA GLY A 150 39.86 6.05 -17.64
C GLY A 150 38.67 5.11 -17.51
N PRO A 151 37.58 5.34 -18.26
CA PRO A 151 36.31 4.63 -18.09
C PRO A 151 36.45 3.11 -18.24
N THR A 152 37.19 2.64 -19.26
CA THR A 152 37.40 1.20 -19.50
C THR A 152 38.13 0.51 -18.34
N THR A 153 39.21 1.11 -17.85
CA THR A 153 40.01 0.55 -16.76
C THR A 153 39.22 0.51 -15.47
N MET A 154 38.50 1.59 -15.16
CA MET A 154 37.72 1.70 -13.93
C MET A 154 36.52 0.75 -13.96
N TYR A 155 35.81 0.67 -15.09
CA TYR A 155 34.73 -0.29 -15.31
C TYR A 155 35.22 -1.72 -15.11
N SER A 156 36.28 -2.13 -15.81
CA SER A 156 36.80 -3.49 -15.72
C SER A 156 37.23 -3.86 -14.29
N THR A 157 37.88 -2.92 -13.58
CA THR A 157 38.36 -3.16 -12.21
C THR A 157 37.21 -3.40 -11.22
N LEU A 158 36.14 -2.61 -11.32
CA LEU A 158 34.99 -2.74 -10.43
C LEU A 158 34.03 -3.86 -10.86
N PHE A 159 33.95 -4.14 -12.16
CA PHE A 159 33.16 -5.23 -12.72
C PHE A 159 33.72 -6.60 -12.33
N GLU A 160 35.05 -6.77 -12.38
CA GLU A 160 35.75 -7.99 -11.95
C GLU A 160 35.66 -8.21 -10.43
N ARG A 161 35.54 -7.12 -9.66
CA ARG A 161 35.56 -7.14 -8.19
C ARG A 161 34.37 -7.87 -7.57
N GLY A 162 33.16 -7.59 -8.06
CA GLY A 162 31.92 -8.16 -7.54
C GLY A 162 30.66 -7.38 -7.92
N ASP A 163 29.51 -7.90 -7.50
CA ASP A 163 28.19 -7.38 -7.85
C ASP A 163 27.93 -5.98 -7.27
N ASP A 164 28.32 -5.74 -6.02
CA ASP A 164 28.04 -4.48 -5.33
C ASP A 164 28.86 -3.32 -5.92
N SER A 165 30.09 -3.60 -6.33
CA SER A 165 30.99 -2.65 -6.99
C SER A 165 30.50 -2.30 -8.38
N ALA A 166 30.00 -3.28 -9.13
CA ALA A 166 29.37 -3.05 -10.43
C ALA A 166 28.11 -2.17 -10.31
N ASP A 167 27.26 -2.43 -9.31
CA ASP A 167 26.12 -1.55 -8.98
C ASP A 167 26.57 -0.13 -8.61
N GLY A 168 27.63 -0.02 -7.83
CA GLY A 168 28.25 1.24 -7.42
C GLY A 168 28.67 2.13 -8.59
N ILE A 169 29.07 1.56 -9.72
CA ILE A 169 29.34 2.32 -10.95
C ILE A 169 28.07 3.06 -11.39
N THR A 170 26.96 2.34 -11.53
CA THR A 170 25.69 2.94 -11.97
C THR A 170 25.13 3.91 -10.94
N ASP A 171 25.28 3.66 -9.64
CA ASP A 171 24.86 4.57 -8.58
C ASP A 171 25.60 5.91 -8.65
N VAL A 172 26.89 5.91 -8.94
CA VAL A 172 27.69 7.14 -9.08
C VAL A 172 27.39 7.85 -10.39
N VAL A 173 27.29 7.13 -11.50
CA VAL A 173 26.94 7.70 -12.81
C VAL A 173 25.58 8.40 -12.76
N LEU A 174 24.59 7.80 -12.10
CA LEU A 174 23.22 8.33 -12.01
C LEU A 174 23.02 9.34 -10.88
N ASN A 175 24.07 9.71 -10.14
CA ASN A 175 24.00 10.70 -9.06
C ASN A 175 24.66 12.03 -9.50
N PRO A 176 23.88 13.07 -9.86
CA PRO A 176 24.43 14.36 -10.28
C PRO A 176 25.34 15.02 -9.25
N SER A 177 25.12 14.76 -7.95
CA SER A 177 25.93 15.38 -6.87
C SER A 177 27.37 14.83 -6.76
N ALA A 178 27.65 13.69 -7.40
CA ALA A 178 29.00 13.12 -7.46
C ALA A 178 29.89 13.80 -8.52
N TRP A 179 29.30 14.57 -9.44
CA TRP A 179 29.99 15.11 -10.61
C TRP A 179 30.15 16.64 -10.53
N ASN A 180 31.28 17.14 -11.03
CA ASN A 180 31.54 18.58 -11.13
C ASN A 180 30.91 19.22 -12.39
N SER A 181 30.58 18.41 -13.39
CA SER A 181 30.04 18.84 -14.67
C SER A 181 29.05 17.81 -15.19
N GLU A 182 27.88 18.27 -15.59
CA GLU A 182 26.84 17.43 -16.17
C GLU A 182 27.29 16.82 -17.51
N ALA A 183 28.08 17.55 -18.30
CA ALA A 183 28.61 17.03 -19.55
C ALA A 183 29.59 15.86 -19.34
N ASP A 184 30.38 15.91 -18.26
CA ASP A 184 31.31 14.81 -17.92
C ASP A 184 30.55 13.58 -17.42
N ARG A 185 29.48 13.79 -16.63
CA ARG A 185 28.59 12.72 -16.18
C ARG A 185 27.95 12.00 -17.37
N ILE A 186 27.36 12.75 -18.30
CA ILE A 186 26.71 12.21 -19.50
C ILE A 186 27.72 11.46 -20.37
N ALA A 187 28.95 11.96 -20.51
CA ALA A 187 30.00 11.25 -21.24
C ALA A 187 30.32 9.90 -20.59
N ALA A 188 30.53 9.88 -19.27
CA ALA A 188 30.77 8.64 -18.53
C ALA A 188 29.58 7.67 -18.58
N GLU A 189 28.34 8.18 -18.52
CA GLU A 189 27.12 7.40 -18.67
C GLU A 189 27.09 6.66 -20.02
N ARG A 190 27.41 7.38 -21.10
CA ARG A 190 27.49 6.82 -22.46
C ARG A 190 28.61 5.78 -22.58
N ASP A 191 29.78 6.05 -22.00
CA ASP A 191 30.92 5.13 -22.01
C ASP A 191 30.60 3.84 -21.24
N ILE A 192 30.04 3.94 -20.03
CA ILE A 192 29.67 2.76 -19.23
C ILE A 192 28.57 1.94 -19.92
N PHE A 193 27.61 2.61 -20.55
CA PHE A 193 26.58 1.93 -21.33
C PHE A 193 27.17 1.12 -22.49
N GLN A 194 28.11 1.70 -23.24
CA GLN A 194 28.79 1.00 -24.34
C GLN A 194 29.70 -0.14 -23.85
N LEU A 195 30.39 0.05 -22.73
CA LEU A 195 31.23 -0.99 -22.13
C LEU A 195 30.39 -2.18 -21.65
N ALA A 196 29.23 -1.92 -21.04
CA ALA A 196 28.30 -2.98 -20.65
C ALA A 196 27.72 -3.72 -21.86
N LEU A 197 27.42 -3.01 -22.96
CA LEU A 197 27.01 -3.66 -24.22
C LEU A 197 28.14 -4.49 -24.83
N ALA A 198 29.37 -3.97 -24.84
CA ALA A 198 30.53 -4.70 -25.34
C ALA A 198 30.81 -5.97 -24.52
N GLN A 199 30.60 -5.91 -23.20
CA GLN A 199 30.69 -7.07 -22.31
C GLN A 199 29.71 -8.17 -22.72
N LEU A 200 28.54 -7.79 -23.24
CA LEU A 200 27.52 -8.71 -23.79
C LEU A 200 27.73 -9.12 -25.27
N MET A 201 28.83 -8.71 -25.90
CA MET A 201 29.18 -9.12 -27.27
C MET A 201 30.32 -10.16 -27.33
N HIS A 202 30.88 -10.55 -26.18
CA HIS A 202 32.06 -11.42 -26.14
C HIS A 202 31.65 -12.90 -26.10
N ALA A 203 32.38 -13.80 -26.77
CA ALA A 203 32.04 -15.22 -26.72
C ALA A 203 32.49 -15.83 -25.37
N GLY A 204 31.55 -16.35 -24.57
CA GLY A 204 31.84 -17.02 -23.29
C GLY A 204 31.96 -16.04 -22.12
N GLU A 205 30.97 -15.16 -21.97
CA GLU A 205 31.00 -14.00 -21.08
C GLU A 205 30.99 -14.37 -19.61
N ASP A 206 31.88 -13.73 -18.85
CA ASP A 206 31.84 -13.75 -17.39
C ASP A 206 30.82 -12.70 -16.91
N TYR A 207 29.86 -13.14 -16.09
CA TYR A 207 28.86 -12.32 -15.40
C TYR A 207 27.94 -11.46 -16.31
N PRO A 208 27.22 -12.06 -17.30
CA PRO A 208 26.32 -11.33 -18.21
C PRO A 208 25.17 -10.62 -17.50
N ASP A 209 24.75 -11.12 -16.33
CA ASP A 209 23.73 -10.52 -15.48
C ASP A 209 24.14 -9.15 -14.91
N ARG A 210 25.42 -8.96 -14.53
CA ARG A 210 25.96 -7.65 -14.09
C ARG A 210 25.90 -6.62 -15.21
N ALA A 211 26.30 -7.02 -16.42
CA ALA A 211 26.29 -6.15 -17.60
C ALA A 211 24.86 -5.78 -17.99
N MET A 212 23.95 -6.75 -18.05
CA MET A 212 22.54 -6.54 -18.37
C MET A 212 21.82 -5.69 -17.32
N LYS A 213 22.15 -5.87 -16.03
CA LYS A 213 21.66 -5.02 -14.94
C LYS A 213 22.07 -3.57 -15.15
N SER A 214 23.34 -3.32 -15.47
CA SER A 214 23.86 -1.98 -15.76
C SER A 214 23.11 -1.31 -16.91
N ILE A 215 22.96 -2.02 -18.04
CA ILE A 215 22.19 -1.56 -19.21
C ILE A 215 20.74 -1.22 -18.82
N SER A 216 20.06 -2.11 -18.09
CA SER A 216 18.65 -1.91 -17.70
C SER A 216 18.46 -0.70 -16.78
N ARG A 217 19.40 -0.45 -15.85
CA ARG A 217 19.36 0.69 -14.92
C ARG A 217 19.59 2.01 -15.64
N LEU A 218 20.60 2.08 -16.52
CA LEU A 218 20.93 3.29 -17.27
C LEU A 218 19.81 3.68 -18.25
N LEU A 219 19.25 2.71 -19.00
CA LEU A 219 18.09 2.94 -19.86
C LEU A 219 16.84 3.38 -19.08
N GLY A 220 16.66 2.84 -17.86
CA GLY A 220 15.53 3.17 -17.01
C GLY A 220 15.58 4.59 -16.44
N ALA A 221 16.78 5.11 -16.19
CA ALA A 221 16.96 6.43 -15.59
C ALA A 221 17.06 7.55 -16.63
N GLU A 222 17.88 7.40 -17.68
CA GLU A 222 18.31 8.54 -18.51
C GLU A 222 18.46 8.21 -20.02
N TYR A 223 17.51 7.46 -20.58
CA TYR A 223 17.52 7.04 -22.01
C TYR A 223 17.90 8.13 -23.02
N HIS A 224 17.46 9.37 -22.82
CA HIS A 224 17.69 10.48 -23.75
C HIS A 224 19.17 10.70 -24.04
N ASN A 225 20.02 10.47 -23.04
CA ASN A 225 21.47 10.62 -23.13
C ASN A 225 22.13 9.48 -23.90
N LEU A 226 21.44 8.34 -24.04
CA LEU A 226 21.94 7.12 -24.66
C LEU A 226 21.47 6.96 -26.11
N ASN A 227 20.72 7.94 -26.64
CA ASN A 227 20.22 7.89 -28.00
C ASN A 227 21.37 7.78 -29.03
N GLY A 228 21.15 6.97 -30.06
CA GLY A 228 22.12 6.70 -31.14
C GLY A 228 23.27 5.76 -30.78
N LEU A 229 23.30 5.18 -29.57
CA LEU A 229 24.35 4.22 -29.17
C LEU A 229 24.01 2.76 -29.44
N ILE A 230 22.72 2.44 -29.64
CA ILE A 230 22.26 1.07 -29.89
C ILE A 230 22.01 0.92 -31.38
N ASP A 231 22.84 0.13 -32.04
CA ASP A 231 22.64 -0.30 -33.41
C ASP A 231 21.88 -1.63 -33.47
N GLN A 232 21.76 -2.20 -34.67
CA GLN A 232 21.07 -3.47 -34.88
C GLN A 232 21.72 -4.63 -34.11
N ASP A 233 23.04 -4.63 -33.97
CA ASP A 233 23.78 -5.70 -33.33
C ASP A 233 23.68 -5.59 -31.80
N GLY A 234 23.84 -4.39 -31.24
CA GLY A 234 23.64 -4.12 -29.82
C GLY A 234 22.20 -4.40 -29.36
N PHE A 235 21.20 -4.09 -30.19
CA PHE A 235 19.81 -4.48 -29.90
C PHE A 235 19.62 -6.00 -29.98
N GLY A 236 20.26 -6.66 -30.96
CA GLY A 236 20.23 -8.10 -31.12
C GLY A 236 20.79 -8.85 -29.91
N VAL A 237 21.89 -8.35 -29.34
CA VAL A 237 22.51 -8.88 -28.12
C VAL A 237 21.56 -8.83 -26.93
N ILE A 238 20.86 -7.72 -26.71
CA ILE A 238 19.85 -7.61 -25.64
C ILE A 238 18.73 -8.64 -25.85
N LEU A 239 18.27 -8.83 -27.09
CA LEU A 239 17.24 -9.82 -27.40
C LEU A 239 17.73 -11.27 -27.22
N GLU A 240 19.02 -11.56 -27.43
CA GLU A 240 19.60 -12.88 -27.20
C GLU A 240 19.54 -13.27 -25.73
N GLN A 241 19.69 -12.31 -24.82
CA GLN A 241 19.54 -12.53 -23.36
C GLN A 241 18.11 -12.84 -22.92
N LEU A 242 17.12 -12.78 -23.81
CA LEU A 242 15.74 -13.22 -23.55
C LEU A 242 15.55 -14.73 -23.76
N ASP A 243 16.56 -15.45 -24.23
CA ASP A 243 16.49 -16.89 -24.49
C ASP A 243 16.06 -17.65 -23.22
N ILE A 244 15.11 -18.58 -23.39
CA ILE A 244 14.55 -19.39 -22.30
C ILE A 244 15.60 -20.19 -21.52
N ARG A 245 16.77 -20.45 -22.11
CA ARG A 245 17.88 -21.20 -21.52
C ARG A 245 18.73 -20.39 -20.56
N GLU A 246 18.65 -19.06 -20.61
CA GLU A 246 19.40 -18.16 -19.73
C GLU A 246 18.82 -18.09 -18.32
N ASP A 247 19.63 -17.58 -17.38
CA ASP A 247 19.20 -17.37 -16.00
C ASP A 247 18.02 -16.37 -15.91
N GLN A 248 17.13 -16.60 -14.93
CA GLN A 248 15.93 -15.77 -14.76
C GLN A 248 16.26 -14.30 -14.43
N VAL A 249 17.32 -14.04 -13.66
CA VAL A 249 17.75 -12.68 -13.29
C VAL A 249 18.22 -11.92 -14.53
N LEU A 250 19.05 -12.57 -15.35
CA LEU A 250 19.53 -12.03 -16.62
C LEU A 250 18.37 -11.69 -17.57
N ARG A 251 17.47 -12.64 -17.80
CA ARG A 251 16.27 -12.43 -18.62
C ARG A 251 15.38 -11.30 -18.11
N SER A 252 15.26 -11.15 -16.79
CA SER A 252 14.48 -10.06 -16.18
C SER A 252 15.07 -8.70 -16.52
N HIS A 253 16.39 -8.53 -16.41
CA HIS A 253 17.06 -7.29 -16.80
C HIS A 253 16.97 -7.03 -18.31
N ALA A 254 17.12 -8.07 -19.14
CA ALA A 254 16.93 -7.97 -20.59
C ALA A 254 15.50 -7.55 -20.96
N THR A 255 14.50 -8.05 -20.24
CA THR A 255 13.09 -7.67 -20.44
C THR A 255 12.87 -6.19 -20.10
N ILE A 256 13.42 -5.71 -18.98
CA ILE A 256 13.32 -4.29 -18.58
C ILE A 256 14.01 -3.38 -19.61
N ALA A 257 15.23 -3.73 -20.04
CA ALA A 257 15.95 -2.98 -21.07
C ALA A 257 15.14 -2.91 -22.37
N THR A 258 14.66 -4.06 -22.86
CA THR A 258 13.80 -4.13 -24.04
C THR A 258 12.55 -3.25 -23.90
N ALA A 259 11.95 -3.20 -22.71
CA ALA A 259 10.76 -2.38 -22.43
C ALA A 259 11.04 -0.90 -22.61
N LYS A 260 12.15 -0.44 -22.05
CA LYS A 260 12.57 0.95 -22.14
C LYS A 260 12.88 1.35 -23.57
N LEU A 261 13.49 0.46 -24.36
CA LEU A 261 13.75 0.73 -25.77
C LEU A 261 12.47 0.84 -26.60
N ILE A 262 11.48 -0.03 -26.34
CA ILE A 262 10.17 0.06 -27.01
C ILE A 262 9.44 1.35 -26.60
N GLU A 263 9.41 1.68 -25.31
CA GLU A 263 8.73 2.88 -24.77
C GLU A 263 9.28 4.16 -25.41
N GLN A 264 10.59 4.25 -25.58
CA GLN A 264 11.26 5.48 -25.99
C GLN A 264 11.45 5.61 -27.50
N SER A 265 11.50 4.52 -28.25
CA SER A 265 11.63 4.54 -29.71
C SER A 265 10.83 3.42 -30.38
N PRO A 266 9.49 3.49 -30.33
CA PRO A 266 8.62 2.37 -30.72
C PRO A 266 8.84 1.89 -32.15
N GLU A 267 8.87 2.79 -33.14
CA GLU A 267 8.98 2.42 -34.56
C GLU A 267 10.30 1.70 -34.87
N SER A 268 11.41 2.23 -34.36
CA SER A 268 12.75 1.64 -34.54
C SER A 268 12.84 0.28 -33.84
N ALA A 269 12.44 0.22 -32.57
CA ALA A 269 12.45 -1.01 -31.78
C ALA A 269 11.57 -2.11 -32.43
N HIS A 270 10.34 -1.78 -32.86
CA HIS A 270 9.48 -2.74 -33.55
C HIS A 270 10.11 -3.26 -34.86
N SER A 271 10.77 -2.39 -35.63
CA SER A 271 11.47 -2.78 -36.86
C SER A 271 12.63 -3.74 -36.55
N LEU A 272 13.46 -3.42 -35.56
CA LEU A 272 14.60 -4.25 -35.15
C LEU A 272 14.16 -5.61 -34.60
N ILE A 273 13.14 -5.66 -33.74
CA ILE A 273 12.54 -6.91 -33.23
C ILE A 273 12.01 -7.76 -34.39
N SER A 274 11.25 -7.15 -35.30
CA SER A 274 10.68 -7.84 -36.46
C SER A 274 11.78 -8.43 -37.35
N GLN A 275 12.83 -7.64 -37.65
CA GLN A 275 13.97 -8.12 -38.42
C GLN A 275 14.70 -9.28 -37.73
N TYR A 276 14.94 -9.16 -36.42
CA TYR A 276 15.60 -10.19 -35.61
C TYR A 276 14.83 -11.52 -35.65
N VAL A 277 13.52 -11.48 -35.42
CA VAL A 277 12.64 -12.67 -35.42
C VAL A 277 12.51 -13.25 -36.81
N VAL A 278 12.17 -12.44 -37.82
CA VAL A 278 11.93 -12.89 -39.20
C VAL A 278 13.19 -13.49 -39.83
N HIS A 279 14.37 -12.92 -39.55
CA HIS A 279 15.63 -13.46 -40.09
C HIS A 279 15.86 -14.91 -39.65
N ARG A 280 15.66 -15.19 -38.35
CA ARG A 280 15.83 -16.53 -37.75
C ARG A 280 14.72 -17.50 -38.15
N VAL A 281 13.47 -17.03 -38.31
CA VAL A 281 12.36 -17.86 -38.81
C VAL A 281 12.53 -18.24 -40.27
N LYS A 282 13.04 -17.34 -41.13
CA LYS A 282 13.31 -17.63 -42.55
C LYS A 282 14.46 -18.62 -42.76
N LYS A 283 15.42 -18.66 -41.85
CA LYS A 283 16.55 -19.62 -41.85
C LYS A 283 16.52 -20.47 -40.57
N PRO A 284 15.54 -21.38 -40.43
CA PRO A 284 15.23 -22.00 -39.14
C PRO A 284 16.32 -22.98 -38.70
N THR A 285 17.11 -22.61 -37.69
CA THR A 285 17.94 -23.51 -36.87
C THR A 285 17.25 -23.77 -35.54
N ALA A 286 17.61 -24.83 -34.81
CA ALA A 286 17.00 -25.08 -33.50
C ALA A 286 17.29 -23.93 -32.51
N ASP A 287 18.55 -23.51 -32.41
CA ASP A 287 18.97 -22.40 -31.53
C ASP A 287 18.37 -21.05 -31.96
N GLY A 288 18.40 -20.75 -33.26
CA GLY A 288 17.85 -19.50 -33.76
C GLY A 288 16.34 -19.40 -33.55
N LEU A 289 15.62 -20.53 -33.64
CA LEU A 289 14.19 -20.55 -33.34
C LEU A 289 13.92 -20.37 -31.85
N ILE A 290 14.69 -21.01 -30.95
CA ILE A 290 14.55 -20.83 -29.49
C ILE A 290 14.72 -19.34 -29.14
N GLN A 291 15.83 -18.72 -29.55
CA GLN A 291 16.08 -17.29 -29.34
C GLN A 291 14.94 -16.42 -29.88
N SER A 292 14.51 -16.66 -31.13
CA SER A 292 13.48 -15.85 -31.77
C SER A 292 12.11 -15.98 -31.09
N PHE A 293 11.75 -17.18 -30.62
CA PHE A 293 10.47 -17.43 -29.96
C PHE A 293 10.48 -16.89 -28.53
N SER A 294 11.58 -17.01 -27.80
CA SER A 294 11.73 -16.41 -26.47
C SER A 294 11.69 -14.88 -26.54
N ALA A 295 12.41 -14.26 -27.47
CA ALA A 295 12.36 -12.82 -27.70
C ALA A 295 10.95 -12.35 -28.12
N ALA A 296 10.28 -13.09 -29.01
CA ALA A 296 8.91 -12.78 -29.43
C ALA A 296 7.90 -12.95 -28.27
N ALA A 297 8.05 -13.98 -27.43
CA ALA A 297 7.20 -14.21 -26.27
C ALA A 297 7.34 -13.09 -25.23
N ALA A 298 8.58 -12.67 -24.95
CA ALA A 298 8.86 -11.59 -24.02
C ALA A 298 8.36 -10.22 -24.52
N THR A 299 8.52 -9.93 -25.82
CA THR A 299 8.12 -8.64 -26.42
C THR A 299 6.65 -8.55 -26.78
N PHE A 300 5.92 -9.66 -26.93
CA PHE A 300 4.51 -9.67 -27.32
C PHE A 300 3.64 -8.78 -26.42
N PRO A 301 3.72 -8.87 -25.08
CA PRO A 301 2.90 -8.03 -24.21
C PRO A 301 3.24 -6.54 -24.29
N MET A 302 4.48 -6.23 -24.65
CA MET A 302 5.05 -4.88 -24.68
C MET A 302 4.70 -4.16 -25.99
N ALA A 303 4.56 -4.91 -27.08
CA ALA A 303 4.26 -4.42 -28.43
C ALA A 303 3.14 -5.25 -29.08
N THR A 304 1.99 -5.33 -28.41
CA THR A 304 0.91 -6.27 -28.75
C THR A 304 0.41 -6.13 -30.20
N GLU A 305 0.14 -4.91 -30.67
CA GLU A 305 -0.38 -4.72 -32.03
C GLU A 305 0.66 -5.11 -33.11
N PRO A 306 1.91 -4.57 -33.13
CA PRO A 306 2.94 -5.01 -34.06
C PRO A 306 3.25 -6.51 -34.00
N ALA A 307 3.36 -7.08 -32.80
CA ALA A 307 3.62 -8.50 -32.60
C ALA A 307 2.48 -9.37 -33.14
N SER A 308 1.23 -8.98 -32.92
CA SER A 308 0.07 -9.69 -33.46
C SER A 308 0.03 -9.68 -34.99
N LYS A 309 0.38 -8.56 -35.64
CA LYS A 309 0.49 -8.48 -37.10
C LYS A 309 1.56 -9.41 -37.65
N LEU A 310 2.71 -9.49 -36.98
CA LEU A 310 3.80 -10.40 -37.36
C LEU A 310 3.43 -11.87 -37.14
N PHE A 311 2.79 -12.17 -36.00
CA PHE A 311 2.35 -13.52 -35.65
C PHE A 311 1.25 -14.05 -36.58
N LEU A 312 0.35 -13.18 -37.03
CA LEU A 312 -0.72 -13.51 -37.99
C LEU A 312 -0.26 -13.40 -39.45
N ALA A 313 1.03 -13.20 -39.72
CA ALA A 313 1.54 -13.14 -41.08
C ALA A 313 1.27 -14.44 -41.84
N ASP A 314 0.90 -14.30 -43.12
CA ASP A 314 0.47 -15.41 -43.97
C ASP A 314 1.48 -16.56 -43.97
N GLY A 315 0.98 -17.75 -43.62
CA GLY A 315 1.76 -18.99 -43.64
C GLY A 315 2.62 -19.26 -42.40
N PHE A 316 2.77 -18.34 -41.44
CA PHE A 316 3.53 -18.61 -40.22
C PHE A 316 2.86 -19.69 -39.35
N LEU A 317 1.62 -19.43 -38.89
CA LEU A 317 0.88 -20.35 -38.02
C LEU A 317 0.56 -21.71 -38.67
N VAL A 318 0.44 -21.76 -39.99
CA VAL A 318 0.23 -23.02 -40.74
C VAL A 318 1.48 -23.91 -40.68
N ASN A 319 2.67 -23.31 -40.55
CA ASN A 319 3.95 -24.01 -40.60
C ASN A 319 4.63 -24.15 -39.23
N ILE A 320 4.21 -23.42 -38.20
CA ILE A 320 4.89 -23.40 -36.89
C ILE A 320 5.03 -24.81 -36.28
N VAL A 321 3.95 -25.60 -36.27
CA VAL A 321 3.95 -26.97 -35.72
C VAL A 321 4.95 -27.85 -36.46
N LYS A 322 4.93 -27.82 -37.79
CA LYS A 322 5.88 -28.58 -38.63
C LYS A 322 7.32 -28.13 -38.42
N MET A 323 7.53 -26.83 -38.25
CA MET A 323 8.85 -26.24 -38.05
C MET A 323 9.45 -26.66 -36.70
N VAL A 324 8.65 -26.67 -35.64
CA VAL A 324 9.06 -27.07 -34.29
C VAL A 324 9.31 -28.58 -34.22
N THR A 325 8.31 -29.39 -34.61
CA THR A 325 8.37 -30.86 -34.49
C THR A 325 9.49 -31.49 -35.34
N LYS A 326 9.79 -30.93 -36.52
CA LYS A 326 10.88 -31.41 -37.38
C LYS A 326 12.26 -31.37 -36.70
N ARG A 327 12.45 -30.48 -35.71
CA ARG A 327 13.74 -30.29 -35.03
C ARG A 327 13.92 -31.18 -33.80
N LYS A 328 12.86 -31.85 -33.32
CA LYS A 328 12.91 -32.79 -32.19
C LYS A 328 13.59 -32.21 -30.94
N SER A 329 13.38 -30.92 -30.66
CA SER A 329 13.96 -30.23 -29.52
C SER A 329 12.86 -29.87 -28.52
N SER A 330 12.96 -30.41 -27.31
CA SER A 330 12.01 -30.13 -26.22
C SER A 330 12.02 -28.65 -25.81
N ARG A 331 13.20 -28.01 -25.81
CA ARG A 331 13.31 -26.58 -25.49
C ARG A 331 12.70 -25.68 -26.57
N LEU A 332 12.78 -26.09 -27.83
CA LEU A 332 12.09 -25.37 -28.91
C LEU A 332 10.56 -25.52 -28.80
N GLU A 333 10.07 -26.69 -28.42
CA GLU A 333 8.64 -26.86 -28.12
C GLU A 333 8.20 -25.94 -26.97
N GLN A 334 9.00 -25.86 -25.90
CA GLN A 334 8.71 -24.98 -24.77
C GLN A 334 8.70 -23.49 -25.19
N ALA A 335 9.72 -23.02 -25.91
CA ALA A 335 9.77 -21.64 -26.40
C ALA A 335 8.59 -21.31 -27.33
N ALA A 336 8.16 -22.28 -28.15
CA ALA A 336 6.97 -22.13 -28.98
C ALA A 336 5.69 -22.02 -28.14
N LEU A 337 5.52 -22.84 -27.10
CA LEU A 337 4.38 -22.75 -26.17
C LEU A 337 4.36 -21.39 -25.44
N GLU A 338 5.50 -20.87 -25.00
CA GLU A 338 5.59 -19.53 -24.39
C GLU A 338 5.11 -18.44 -25.35
N LEU A 339 5.55 -18.49 -26.61
CA LEU A 339 5.07 -17.56 -27.65
C LEU A 339 3.55 -17.69 -27.88
N LEU A 340 3.02 -18.91 -28.00
CA LEU A 340 1.59 -19.14 -28.17
C LEU A 340 0.79 -18.62 -26.97
N SER A 341 1.28 -18.83 -25.75
CA SER A 341 0.65 -18.35 -24.51
C SER A 341 0.65 -16.82 -24.44
N ALA A 342 1.75 -16.16 -24.82
CA ALA A 342 1.84 -14.69 -24.91
C ALA A 342 0.90 -14.12 -25.98
N ALA A 343 0.78 -14.78 -27.13
CA ALA A 343 -0.12 -14.39 -28.21
C ALA A 343 -1.61 -14.51 -27.82
N CYS A 344 -1.95 -15.39 -26.86
CA CYS A 344 -3.32 -15.57 -26.42
C CYS A 344 -3.96 -14.34 -25.74
N MET A 345 -3.20 -13.27 -25.46
CA MET A 345 -3.80 -12.00 -25.01
C MET A 345 -4.73 -11.39 -26.07
N VAL A 346 -4.46 -11.64 -27.36
CA VAL A 346 -5.23 -11.07 -28.47
C VAL A 346 -6.26 -12.07 -28.99
N ARG A 347 -7.53 -11.65 -29.12
CA ARG A 347 -8.64 -12.52 -29.55
C ARG A 347 -8.39 -13.18 -30.91
N THR A 348 -7.96 -12.42 -31.91
CA THR A 348 -7.69 -12.94 -33.26
C THR A 348 -6.54 -13.96 -33.27
N CYS A 349 -5.55 -13.78 -32.40
CA CYS A 349 -4.47 -14.77 -32.22
C CYS A 349 -5.01 -16.05 -31.59
N ARG A 350 -5.88 -15.97 -30.57
CA ARG A 350 -6.52 -17.16 -29.98
C ARG A 350 -7.32 -17.97 -31.02
N GLU A 351 -8.09 -17.29 -31.87
CA GLU A 351 -8.87 -17.93 -32.94
C GLU A 351 -7.95 -18.66 -33.94
N ALA A 352 -6.82 -18.04 -34.30
CA ALA A 352 -5.85 -18.64 -35.21
C ALA A 352 -5.09 -19.83 -34.56
N ILE A 353 -4.70 -19.72 -33.29
CA ILE A 353 -4.05 -20.81 -32.54
C ILE A 353 -5.00 -22.00 -32.44
N LYS A 354 -6.27 -21.77 -32.08
CA LYS A 354 -7.30 -22.81 -32.03
C LYS A 354 -7.48 -23.51 -33.38
N LYS A 355 -7.38 -22.79 -34.49
CA LYS A 355 -7.53 -23.35 -35.83
C LYS A 355 -6.33 -24.20 -36.28
N PHE A 356 -5.10 -23.80 -35.96
CA PHE A 356 -3.90 -24.38 -36.58
C PHE A 356 -3.02 -25.19 -35.63
N CYS A 357 -3.14 -25.00 -34.32
CA CYS A 357 -2.24 -25.60 -33.33
C CYS A 357 -2.95 -26.49 -32.30
N PHE A 358 -4.29 -26.58 -32.30
CA PHE A 358 -5.06 -27.26 -31.25
C PHE A 358 -4.62 -28.71 -31.00
N GLU A 359 -4.64 -29.56 -32.03
CA GLU A 359 -4.27 -30.99 -31.91
C GLU A 359 -2.86 -31.16 -31.33
N TRP A 360 -1.92 -30.32 -31.76
CA TRP A 360 -0.53 -30.37 -31.28
C TRP A 360 -0.40 -29.96 -29.81
N ILE A 361 -1.15 -28.93 -29.38
CA ILE A 361 -1.15 -28.48 -27.97
C ILE A 361 -1.83 -29.54 -27.08
N GLU A 362 -2.93 -30.14 -27.55
CA GLU A 362 -3.64 -31.23 -26.87
C GLU A 362 -2.72 -32.44 -26.66
N GLU A 363 -2.03 -32.88 -27.73
CA GLU A 363 -1.05 -33.97 -27.66
C GLU A 363 0.04 -33.68 -26.62
N ILE A 364 0.64 -32.47 -26.62
CA ILE A 364 1.66 -32.09 -25.63
C ILE A 364 1.08 -32.10 -24.22
N SER A 365 -0.13 -31.58 -24.03
CA SER A 365 -0.81 -31.57 -22.74
C SER A 365 -0.93 -32.97 -22.15
N GLU A 366 -1.31 -33.96 -22.96
CA GLU A 366 -1.60 -35.33 -22.51
C GLU A 366 -0.35 -36.20 -22.40
N THR A 367 0.56 -36.07 -23.36
CA THR A 367 1.65 -37.05 -23.56
C THR A 367 3.02 -36.57 -23.09
N SER A 368 3.21 -35.28 -22.84
CA SER A 368 4.52 -34.75 -22.46
C SER A 368 4.97 -35.28 -21.09
N PRO A 369 6.16 -35.88 -20.99
CA PRO A 369 6.74 -36.29 -19.70
C PRO A 369 7.23 -35.11 -18.86
N ASP A 370 7.37 -33.94 -19.49
CA ASP A 370 7.80 -32.70 -18.87
C ASP A 370 6.58 -31.93 -18.38
N ALA A 371 6.49 -31.79 -17.05
CA ALA A 371 5.37 -31.15 -16.37
C ALA A 371 5.24 -29.66 -16.71
N THR A 372 6.33 -28.95 -16.99
CA THR A 372 6.30 -27.54 -17.37
C THR A 372 5.67 -27.38 -18.75
N ARG A 373 6.11 -28.16 -19.74
CA ARG A 373 5.50 -28.14 -21.09
C ARG A 373 4.03 -28.58 -21.07
N ALA A 374 3.71 -29.62 -20.32
CA ALA A 374 2.33 -30.09 -20.18
C ALA A 374 1.43 -29.03 -19.52
N GLY A 375 1.96 -28.31 -18.50
CA GLY A 375 1.30 -27.20 -17.83
C GLY A 375 1.03 -26.03 -18.78
N GLN A 376 2.06 -25.54 -19.47
CA GLN A 376 1.94 -24.45 -20.46
C GLN A 376 0.93 -24.78 -21.56
N ALA A 377 0.98 -26.00 -22.12
CA ALA A 377 0.01 -26.46 -23.11
C ALA A 377 -1.42 -26.45 -22.56
N SER A 378 -1.62 -26.95 -21.34
CA SER A 378 -2.91 -26.93 -20.66
C SER A 378 -3.46 -25.51 -20.49
N VAL A 379 -2.60 -24.53 -20.13
CA VAL A 379 -2.99 -23.12 -19.98
C VAL A 379 -3.45 -22.54 -21.31
N ILE A 380 -2.74 -22.82 -22.40
CA ILE A 380 -3.12 -22.36 -23.74
C ILE A 380 -4.48 -22.94 -24.13
N LEU A 381 -4.73 -24.23 -23.87
CA LEU A 381 -6.03 -24.87 -24.17
C LEU A 381 -7.20 -24.22 -23.43
N VAL A 382 -7.00 -23.78 -22.18
CA VAL A 382 -8.02 -23.00 -21.46
C VAL A 382 -8.21 -21.62 -22.12
N LYS A 383 -7.11 -20.89 -22.37
CA LYS A 383 -7.17 -19.55 -22.96
C LYS A 383 -7.88 -19.51 -24.32
N ILE A 384 -7.61 -20.47 -25.21
CA ILE A 384 -8.20 -20.48 -26.57
C ILE A 384 -9.63 -20.99 -26.62
N ASN A 385 -10.10 -21.72 -25.59
CA ASN A 385 -11.46 -22.24 -25.56
C ASN A 385 -12.48 -21.28 -24.94
N ASP A 386 -12.03 -20.21 -24.29
CA ASP A 386 -12.87 -19.12 -23.74
C ASP A 386 -13.42 -18.16 -24.83
N ILE A 387 -13.26 -18.50 -26.11
CA ILE A 387 -13.84 -17.72 -27.22
C ILE A 387 -15.31 -18.10 -27.37
N THR A 388 -16.18 -17.48 -26.58
CA THR A 388 -17.63 -17.47 -26.89
C THR A 388 -17.86 -16.54 -28.08
N THR A 389 -18.29 -17.09 -29.21
CA THR A 389 -18.74 -16.30 -30.36
C THR A 389 -20.00 -15.52 -29.97
N GLU A 390 -19.89 -14.19 -29.92
CA GLU A 390 -21.05 -13.31 -29.76
C GLU A 390 -22.00 -13.53 -30.96
N GLY A 391 -23.22 -13.99 -30.70
CA GLY A 391 -24.30 -14.08 -31.69
C GLY A 391 -24.66 -15.49 -32.18
N GLU A 392 -23.88 -16.53 -31.88
CA GLU A 392 -24.30 -17.92 -32.13
C GLU A 392 -24.67 -18.60 -30.80
N LYS A 393 -25.78 -19.36 -30.80
CA LYS A 393 -26.15 -20.18 -29.64
C LYS A 393 -24.95 -21.05 -29.25
N PRO A 394 -24.66 -21.25 -27.95
CA PRO A 394 -23.59 -22.12 -27.51
C PRO A 394 -23.94 -23.56 -27.86
N ALA A 395 -23.54 -24.00 -29.05
CA ALA A 395 -23.26 -25.40 -29.29
C ALA A 395 -21.78 -25.60 -28.95
N ALA A 396 -21.42 -25.40 -27.67
CA ALA A 396 -20.26 -26.10 -27.16
C ALA A 396 -20.57 -27.59 -27.33
N SER A 397 -19.81 -28.29 -28.17
CA SER A 397 -19.89 -29.75 -28.19
C SER A 397 -19.69 -30.26 -26.76
N ASP A 398 -20.47 -31.26 -26.36
CA ASP A 398 -20.39 -31.90 -25.03
C ASP A 398 -18.96 -32.39 -24.70
N ASP A 399 -18.14 -32.61 -25.73
CA ASP A 399 -16.73 -32.98 -25.67
C ASP A 399 -15.83 -31.84 -25.16
N ASN A 400 -15.96 -30.62 -25.72
CA ASN A 400 -15.15 -29.47 -25.30
C ASN A 400 -15.38 -29.11 -23.83
N GLN A 401 -16.60 -29.29 -23.35
CA GLN A 401 -16.96 -29.00 -21.95
C GLN A 401 -16.33 -29.99 -20.97
N LYS A 402 -16.19 -31.26 -21.36
CA LYS A 402 -15.53 -32.32 -20.57
C LYS A 402 -14.03 -32.09 -20.48
N THR A 403 -13.36 -31.79 -21.60
CA THR A 403 -11.93 -31.47 -21.62
C THR A 403 -11.61 -30.30 -20.69
N GLN A 404 -12.46 -29.26 -20.66
CA GLN A 404 -12.26 -28.11 -19.77
C GLN A 404 -12.44 -28.45 -18.29
N ASP A 405 -13.43 -29.26 -17.95
CA ASP A 405 -13.66 -29.69 -16.57
C ASP A 405 -12.51 -30.61 -16.07
N GLU A 406 -11.93 -31.43 -16.95
CA GLU A 406 -10.74 -32.24 -16.66
C GLU A 406 -9.49 -31.38 -16.44
N LEU A 407 -9.27 -30.34 -17.27
CA LEU A 407 -8.16 -29.39 -17.10
C LEU A 407 -8.24 -28.66 -15.76
N VAL A 408 -9.43 -28.22 -15.34
CA VAL A 408 -9.65 -27.61 -14.02
C VAL A 408 -9.25 -28.56 -12.89
N PHE A 409 -9.65 -29.83 -12.97
CA PHE A 409 -9.28 -30.84 -11.99
C PHE A 409 -7.76 -31.09 -11.96
N ARG A 410 -7.11 -31.12 -13.13
CA ARG A 410 -5.66 -31.28 -13.26
C ARG A 410 -4.89 -30.13 -12.61
N PHE A 411 -5.23 -28.88 -12.92
CA PHE A 411 -4.57 -27.71 -12.32
C PHE A 411 -4.77 -27.65 -10.80
N LYS A 412 -5.98 -27.94 -10.35
CA LYS A 412 -6.30 -28.03 -8.92
C LYS A 412 -5.41 -29.08 -8.23
N ARG A 413 -5.28 -30.27 -8.81
CA ARG A 413 -4.40 -31.34 -8.30
C ARG A 413 -2.93 -30.91 -8.29
N MET A 414 -2.44 -30.25 -9.33
CA MET A 414 -1.06 -29.75 -9.40
C MET A 414 -0.74 -28.73 -8.30
N ILE A 415 -1.69 -27.87 -7.93
CA ILE A 415 -1.52 -26.90 -6.83
C ILE A 415 -1.49 -27.61 -5.48
N ILE A 416 -2.40 -28.58 -5.27
CA ILE A 416 -2.49 -29.37 -4.03
C ILE A 416 -1.23 -30.22 -3.81
N SER A 417 -0.69 -30.82 -4.87
CA SER A 417 0.47 -31.72 -4.79
C SER A 417 1.64 -31.09 -4.01
N PRO A 418 2.21 -31.83 -3.03
CA PRO A 418 3.43 -31.44 -2.35
C PRO A 418 4.63 -31.85 -3.18
N ASP A 419 5.19 -30.98 -4.02
CA ASP A 419 6.34 -31.36 -4.86
C ASP A 419 7.65 -30.59 -4.62
N LYS A 420 8.72 -31.36 -4.81
CA LYS A 420 10.13 -31.12 -4.45
C LYS A 420 10.88 -30.07 -5.28
N GLN A 421 10.25 -29.43 -6.26
CA GLN A 421 10.86 -28.35 -7.06
C GLN A 421 9.78 -27.33 -7.42
N GLY A 422 9.96 -26.09 -6.96
CA GLY A 422 8.95 -25.03 -6.90
C GLY A 422 8.49 -24.41 -8.22
N GLU A 423 8.70 -25.04 -9.38
CA GLU A 423 8.60 -24.36 -10.68
C GLU A 423 7.29 -24.59 -11.46
N ASN A 424 6.40 -25.51 -11.05
CA ASN A 424 5.23 -25.90 -11.86
C ASN A 424 3.85 -25.39 -11.36
N LYS A 425 3.81 -24.57 -10.31
CA LYS A 425 2.52 -24.10 -9.73
C LYS A 425 1.99 -22.84 -10.41
N GLN A 426 2.86 -22.05 -11.05
CA GLN A 426 2.50 -20.80 -11.69
C GLN A 426 1.49 -20.97 -12.82
N ASP A 427 1.79 -21.87 -13.76
CA ASP A 427 0.91 -22.15 -14.90
C ASP A 427 -0.45 -22.69 -14.43
N SER A 428 -0.46 -23.52 -13.38
CA SER A 428 -1.71 -24.03 -12.81
C SER A 428 -2.56 -22.92 -12.19
N VAL A 429 -1.93 -21.98 -11.48
CA VAL A 429 -2.63 -20.82 -10.91
C VAL A 429 -3.16 -19.91 -12.01
N GLU A 430 -2.41 -19.70 -13.08
CA GLU A 430 -2.86 -18.91 -14.23
C GLU A 430 -4.04 -19.59 -14.96
N GLY A 431 -3.93 -20.89 -15.26
CA GLY A 431 -5.00 -21.65 -15.90
C GLY A 431 -6.30 -21.64 -15.08
N LEU A 432 -6.21 -21.72 -13.75
CA LEU A 432 -7.37 -21.58 -12.87
C LEU A 432 -7.87 -20.13 -12.78
N ALA A 433 -7.02 -19.12 -12.89
CA ALA A 433 -7.46 -17.72 -12.92
C ALA A 433 -8.41 -17.47 -14.09
N TYR A 434 -8.09 -17.97 -15.29
CA TYR A 434 -9.00 -17.92 -16.44
C TYR A 434 -10.25 -18.78 -16.23
N SER A 435 -10.10 -20.02 -15.74
CA SER A 435 -11.23 -20.94 -15.57
C SER A 435 -12.23 -20.49 -14.49
N SER A 436 -11.74 -19.76 -13.47
CA SER A 436 -12.52 -19.33 -12.29
C SER A 436 -13.57 -18.24 -12.59
N ILE A 437 -13.65 -17.76 -13.83
CA ILE A 437 -14.74 -16.87 -14.27
C ILE A 437 -16.06 -17.65 -14.35
N ARG A 438 -16.02 -18.96 -14.64
CA ARG A 438 -17.20 -19.82 -14.81
C ARG A 438 -17.87 -20.16 -13.46
N PRO A 439 -19.20 -19.98 -13.29
CA PRO A 439 -19.88 -20.21 -12.01
C PRO A 439 -19.67 -21.61 -11.41
N LYS A 440 -19.81 -22.67 -12.23
CA LYS A 440 -19.55 -24.06 -11.79
C LYS A 440 -18.13 -24.27 -11.27
N VAL A 441 -17.13 -23.63 -11.89
CA VAL A 441 -15.73 -23.75 -11.47
C VAL A 441 -15.50 -23.03 -10.14
N LYS A 442 -16.13 -21.86 -9.93
CA LYS A 442 -16.08 -21.15 -8.64
C LYS A 442 -16.52 -22.04 -7.49
N GLU A 443 -17.62 -22.78 -7.67
CA GLU A 443 -18.09 -23.74 -6.66
C GLU A 443 -17.11 -24.89 -6.43
N VAL A 444 -16.57 -25.48 -7.50
CA VAL A 444 -15.60 -26.58 -7.38
C VAL A 444 -14.34 -26.16 -6.62
N LEU A 445 -13.85 -24.94 -6.85
CA LEU A 445 -12.67 -24.40 -6.19
C LEU A 445 -12.97 -23.98 -4.74
N ALA A 446 -14.07 -23.26 -4.50
CA ALA A 446 -14.41 -22.77 -3.17
C ALA A 446 -14.80 -23.89 -2.20
N ASN A 447 -15.39 -24.99 -2.69
CA ASN A 447 -15.76 -26.15 -1.87
C ASN A 447 -14.57 -27.05 -1.50
N ASP A 448 -13.37 -26.77 -2.01
CA ASP A 448 -12.16 -27.49 -1.62
C ASP A 448 -11.28 -26.66 -0.67
N GLY A 449 -11.43 -26.93 0.63
CA GLY A 449 -10.67 -26.22 1.65
C GLY A 449 -9.16 -26.50 1.65
N GLU A 450 -8.72 -27.65 1.12
CA GLU A 450 -7.30 -27.97 0.98
C GLU A 450 -6.67 -27.13 -0.14
N PHE A 451 -7.34 -27.05 -1.28
CA PHE A 451 -6.96 -26.18 -2.38
C PHE A 451 -6.82 -24.71 -1.93
N LEU A 452 -7.83 -24.16 -1.23
CA LEU A 452 -7.80 -22.76 -0.79
C LEU A 452 -6.61 -22.47 0.15
N LYS A 453 -6.36 -23.34 1.14
CA LYS A 453 -5.21 -23.22 2.05
C LYS A 453 -3.88 -23.33 1.31
N ARG A 454 -3.80 -24.24 0.34
CA ARG A 454 -2.60 -24.43 -0.45
C ARG A 454 -2.34 -23.25 -1.38
N LEU A 455 -3.38 -22.67 -1.99
CA LEU A 455 -3.27 -21.46 -2.79
C LEU A 455 -2.73 -20.28 -1.94
N VAL A 456 -3.22 -20.13 -0.71
CA VAL A 456 -2.67 -19.15 0.25
C VAL A 456 -1.17 -19.39 0.51
N SER A 457 -0.75 -20.64 0.73
CA SER A 457 0.68 -21.00 0.92
C SER A 457 1.52 -20.69 -0.30
N VAL A 458 1.03 -21.03 -1.50
CA VAL A 458 1.75 -20.77 -2.77
C VAL A 458 1.96 -19.27 -2.98
N MET A 459 0.96 -18.45 -2.63
CA MET A 459 1.05 -16.99 -2.70
C MET A 459 2.00 -16.41 -1.64
N SER A 460 2.15 -17.02 -0.47
CA SER A 460 3.07 -16.53 0.58
C SER A 460 4.53 -16.92 0.35
N GLU A 461 4.78 -18.06 -0.28
CA GLU A 461 6.13 -18.56 -0.61
C GLU A 461 6.83 -17.69 -1.67
N GLN A 462 6.07 -16.98 -2.51
CA GLN A 462 6.58 -16.17 -3.62
C GLN A 462 6.71 -14.69 -3.20
N LYS A 463 7.82 -14.35 -2.52
CA LYS A 463 8.08 -13.01 -1.96
C LYS A 463 8.30 -11.90 -3.01
N SER A 464 8.55 -12.22 -4.28
CA SER A 464 8.77 -11.24 -5.35
C SER A 464 7.73 -11.39 -6.47
N ARG A 465 6.87 -10.37 -6.66
CA ARG A 465 6.12 -9.94 -7.88
C ARG A 465 5.73 -11.02 -8.93
N GLY A 466 5.54 -12.26 -8.54
CA GLY A 466 5.30 -13.36 -9.47
C GLY A 466 3.90 -13.32 -10.04
N THR A 467 3.75 -13.73 -11.29
CA THR A 467 2.47 -14.02 -11.97
C THR A 467 1.52 -14.90 -11.12
N SER A 468 2.06 -15.80 -10.29
CA SER A 468 1.28 -16.61 -9.33
C SER A 468 0.51 -15.78 -8.30
N LEU A 469 1.07 -14.65 -7.85
CA LEU A 469 0.39 -13.76 -6.89
C LEU A 469 -0.81 -13.08 -7.56
N PHE A 470 -0.62 -12.58 -8.77
CA PHE A 470 -1.70 -11.97 -9.54
C PHE A 470 -2.78 -12.99 -9.94
N GLY A 471 -2.38 -14.19 -10.38
CA GLY A 471 -3.31 -15.27 -10.68
C GLY A 471 -4.10 -15.71 -9.45
N GLY A 472 -3.46 -15.81 -8.27
CA GLY A 472 -4.12 -16.11 -7.01
C GLY A 472 -5.11 -15.02 -6.56
N LEU A 473 -4.72 -13.74 -6.67
CA LEU A 473 -5.62 -12.60 -6.44
C LEU A 473 -6.82 -12.64 -7.39
N THR A 474 -6.60 -12.97 -8.66
CA THR A 474 -7.66 -13.09 -9.67
C THR A 474 -8.63 -14.21 -9.32
N ILE A 475 -8.14 -15.39 -8.91
CA ILE A 475 -8.99 -16.48 -8.43
C ILE A 475 -9.83 -16.01 -7.25
N PHE A 476 -9.22 -15.45 -6.20
CA PHE A 476 -9.97 -14.98 -5.03
C PHE A 476 -10.97 -13.88 -5.35
N ALA A 477 -10.64 -12.95 -6.24
CA ALA A 477 -11.57 -11.93 -6.71
C ALA A 477 -12.77 -12.57 -7.42
N ASN A 478 -12.54 -13.50 -8.34
CA ASN A 478 -13.61 -14.21 -9.04
C ASN A 478 -14.52 -15.02 -8.09
N LEU A 479 -13.95 -15.66 -7.05
CA LEU A 479 -14.71 -16.42 -6.06
C LEU A 479 -15.57 -15.53 -5.15
N THR A 480 -15.13 -14.31 -4.85
CA THR A 480 -15.73 -13.44 -3.84
C THR A 480 -16.60 -12.31 -4.41
N THR A 481 -16.56 -12.07 -5.71
CA THR A 481 -17.30 -10.98 -6.35
C THR A 481 -18.82 -11.23 -6.30
N TYR A 482 -19.55 -10.26 -5.75
CA TYR A 482 -21.01 -10.21 -5.82
C TYR A 482 -21.45 -9.56 -7.13
N LEU A 483 -22.63 -9.94 -7.62
CA LEU A 483 -23.24 -9.27 -8.76
C LEU A 483 -23.49 -7.78 -8.43
N PRO A 484 -23.23 -6.87 -9.39
CA PRO A 484 -23.46 -5.45 -9.19
C PRO A 484 -24.96 -5.16 -8.99
N VAL A 485 -25.28 -4.31 -8.02
CA VAL A 485 -26.65 -3.84 -7.80
C VAL A 485 -26.95 -2.78 -8.87
N LEU A 486 -27.80 -3.12 -9.83
CA LEU A 486 -28.20 -2.21 -10.90
C LEU A 486 -29.38 -1.35 -10.48
N SER A 487 -29.33 -0.05 -10.78
CA SER A 487 -30.47 0.86 -10.64
C SER A 487 -31.59 0.50 -11.62
N GLU A 488 -32.82 0.96 -11.36
CA GLU A 488 -33.96 0.74 -12.28
C GLU A 488 -33.71 1.29 -13.68
N GLU A 489 -32.97 2.39 -13.79
CA GLU A 489 -32.54 2.96 -15.07
C GLU A 489 -31.49 2.08 -15.75
N GLN A 490 -30.50 1.60 -15.01
CA GLN A 490 -29.47 0.70 -15.52
C GLN A 490 -30.06 -0.64 -15.97
N LYS A 491 -31.04 -1.18 -15.24
CA LYS A 491 -31.80 -2.37 -15.65
C LYS A 491 -32.48 -2.13 -16.99
N LYS A 492 -33.23 -1.04 -17.13
CA LYS A 492 -33.88 -0.66 -18.40
C LYS A 492 -32.90 -0.45 -19.53
N ILE A 493 -31.76 0.22 -19.29
CA ILE A 493 -30.70 0.39 -20.31
C ILE A 493 -30.11 -0.96 -20.72
N SER A 494 -29.87 -1.86 -19.77
CA SER A 494 -29.36 -3.21 -20.05
C SER A 494 -30.35 -4.04 -20.87
N GLU A 495 -31.64 -3.94 -20.55
CA GLU A 495 -32.73 -4.59 -21.29
C GLU A 495 -32.86 -4.00 -22.71
N LEU A 496 -32.77 -2.68 -22.86
CA LEU A 496 -32.79 -2.00 -24.15
C LEU A 496 -31.58 -2.37 -25.02
N LYS A 497 -30.38 -2.48 -24.43
CA LYS A 497 -29.17 -2.97 -25.12
C LYS A 497 -29.33 -4.43 -25.57
N ALA A 498 -29.88 -5.29 -24.70
CA ALA A 498 -30.14 -6.68 -25.05
C ALA A 498 -31.16 -6.80 -26.19
N TYR A 499 -32.23 -6.00 -26.15
CA TYR A 499 -33.26 -5.96 -27.20
C TYR A 499 -32.72 -5.43 -28.53
N ALA A 500 -31.86 -4.40 -28.50
CA ALA A 500 -31.18 -3.88 -29.68
C ALA A 500 -30.25 -4.91 -30.35
N ASN A 501 -29.67 -5.81 -29.55
CA ASN A 501 -28.83 -6.92 -30.01
C ASN A 501 -29.65 -8.20 -30.34
N ALA A 502 -30.97 -8.08 -30.55
CA ALA A 502 -31.88 -9.18 -30.88
C ALA A 502 -31.88 -10.36 -29.89
N GLY A 503 -31.47 -10.13 -28.64
CA GLY A 503 -31.45 -11.13 -27.57
C GLY A 503 -32.41 -10.79 -26.42
N ARG A 504 -32.84 -11.81 -25.67
CA ARG A 504 -33.33 -11.60 -24.29
C ARG A 504 -32.13 -11.78 -23.35
N PRO A 505 -31.92 -10.91 -22.34
CA PRO A 505 -30.88 -11.15 -21.36
C PRO A 505 -31.20 -12.47 -20.64
N ALA A 506 -30.28 -13.43 -20.70
CA ALA A 506 -30.39 -14.63 -19.89
C ALA A 506 -30.34 -14.20 -18.41
N PRO A 507 -31.15 -14.81 -17.53
CA PRO A 507 -31.03 -14.55 -16.10
C PRO A 507 -29.61 -14.89 -15.64
N PRO A 508 -29.07 -14.17 -14.65
CA PRO A 508 -27.80 -14.54 -14.03
C PRO A 508 -27.83 -16.00 -13.58
N ASP A 509 -26.69 -16.68 -13.65
CA ASP A 509 -26.54 -18.05 -13.15
C ASP A 509 -26.91 -18.11 -11.65
N GLU A 510 -27.67 -19.12 -11.24
CA GLU A 510 -28.13 -19.29 -9.86
C GLU A 510 -26.95 -19.38 -8.86
N LEU A 511 -25.78 -19.86 -9.32
CA LEU A 511 -24.55 -19.95 -8.53
C LEU A 511 -23.87 -18.60 -8.29
N GLU A 512 -24.39 -17.50 -8.85
CA GLU A 512 -23.89 -16.14 -8.64
C GLU A 512 -24.80 -15.29 -7.74
N ASP A 513 -25.82 -15.90 -7.12
CA ASP A 513 -26.63 -15.22 -6.12
C ASP A 513 -25.82 -14.85 -4.86
N ASP A 514 -26.37 -13.92 -4.06
CA ASP A 514 -25.71 -13.46 -2.83
C ASP A 514 -25.47 -14.60 -1.83
N VAL A 515 -26.26 -15.68 -1.84
CA VAL A 515 -26.15 -16.80 -0.90
C VAL A 515 -24.92 -17.65 -1.22
N HIS A 516 -24.76 -18.05 -2.48
CA HIS A 516 -23.61 -18.81 -2.95
C HIS A 516 -22.33 -17.98 -2.82
N VAL A 517 -22.34 -16.72 -3.25
CA VAL A 517 -21.17 -15.82 -3.11
C VAL A 517 -20.78 -15.66 -1.64
N THR A 518 -21.76 -15.48 -0.73
CA THR A 518 -21.48 -15.39 0.71
C THR A 518 -20.85 -16.69 1.23
N SER A 519 -21.36 -17.86 0.83
CA SER A 519 -20.78 -19.16 1.18
C SER A 519 -19.34 -19.30 0.71
N ARG A 520 -19.03 -18.88 -0.54
CA ARG A 520 -17.66 -18.85 -1.07
C ARG A 520 -16.77 -17.90 -0.27
N CYS A 521 -17.27 -16.70 0.05
CA CYS A 521 -16.57 -15.72 0.88
C CYS A 521 -16.21 -16.28 2.27
N THR A 522 -17.13 -17.01 2.92
CA THR A 522 -16.85 -17.65 4.21
C THR A 522 -15.68 -18.62 4.10
N LYS A 523 -15.67 -19.48 3.07
CA LYS A 523 -14.61 -20.49 2.85
C LYS A 523 -13.25 -19.84 2.55
N VAL A 524 -13.25 -18.78 1.74
CA VAL A 524 -12.04 -17.99 1.43
C VAL A 524 -11.49 -17.30 2.68
N LEU A 525 -12.35 -16.73 3.53
CA LEU A 525 -11.96 -16.13 4.80
C LEU A 525 -11.40 -17.18 5.79
N ASP A 526 -12.00 -18.37 5.83
CA ASP A 526 -11.58 -19.49 6.66
C ASP A 526 -10.23 -20.07 6.24
N ALA A 527 -9.86 -19.95 4.96
CA ALA A 527 -8.58 -20.38 4.42
C ALA A 527 -7.39 -19.49 4.83
N GLY A 528 -7.64 -18.31 5.45
CA GLY A 528 -6.58 -17.43 5.94
C GLY A 528 -6.06 -16.42 4.90
N VAL A 529 -6.94 -15.88 4.06
CA VAL A 529 -6.57 -14.88 3.05
C VAL A 529 -6.17 -13.52 3.67
N ILE A 530 -6.75 -13.11 4.81
CA ILE A 530 -6.41 -11.82 5.44
C ILE A 530 -4.99 -11.82 6.01
N PRO A 531 -4.54 -12.84 6.78
CA PRO A 531 -3.15 -12.90 7.23
C PRO A 531 -2.15 -12.90 6.08
N LEU A 532 -2.46 -13.58 4.97
CA LEU A 532 -1.66 -13.51 3.74
C LEU A 532 -1.51 -12.06 3.27
N PHE A 533 -2.62 -11.34 3.13
CA PHE A 533 -2.61 -9.95 2.68
C PHE A 533 -1.85 -9.00 3.61
N THR A 534 -1.91 -9.23 4.93
CA THR A 534 -1.11 -8.44 5.88
C THR A 534 0.40 -8.64 5.69
N SER A 535 0.84 -9.78 5.15
CA SER A 535 2.27 -10.01 4.87
C SER A 535 2.80 -9.23 3.65
N PHE A 536 1.91 -8.70 2.82
CA PHE A 536 2.25 -7.94 1.61
C PHE A 536 2.27 -6.43 1.81
N SER A 537 2.05 -5.93 3.03
CA SER A 537 1.91 -4.48 3.26
C SER A 537 3.22 -3.76 3.62
N THR A 538 4.31 -4.47 3.92
CA THR A 538 5.56 -3.84 4.42
C THR A 538 6.80 -4.22 3.63
N GLY A 539 7.73 -3.26 3.48
CA GLY A 539 9.09 -3.51 2.98
C GLY A 539 9.15 -3.87 1.49
N SER A 540 10.08 -4.74 1.11
CA SER A 540 10.28 -5.21 -0.26
C SER A 540 9.11 -6.05 -0.83
N ASN A 541 8.14 -6.42 -0.01
CA ASN A 541 6.97 -7.25 -0.38
C ASN A 541 5.72 -6.43 -0.75
N GLN A 542 5.84 -5.10 -0.88
CA GLN A 542 4.71 -4.24 -1.23
C GLN A 542 4.15 -4.57 -2.63
N LEU A 543 2.82 -4.71 -2.73
CA LEU A 543 2.11 -4.93 -3.99
C LEU A 543 2.18 -3.71 -4.92
N SER A 544 2.03 -3.94 -6.22
CA SER A 544 1.76 -2.86 -7.18
C SER A 544 0.37 -2.26 -6.94
N SER A 545 0.16 -1.01 -7.37
CA SER A 545 -1.13 -0.31 -7.23
C SER A 545 -2.30 -1.13 -7.81
N THR A 546 -2.11 -1.76 -8.98
CA THR A 546 -3.13 -2.61 -9.61
C THR A 546 -3.48 -3.84 -8.76
N ALA A 547 -2.47 -4.54 -8.22
CA ALA A 547 -2.71 -5.70 -7.37
C ALA A 547 -3.37 -5.31 -6.04
N GLN A 548 -3.03 -4.14 -5.51
CA GLN A 548 -3.63 -3.56 -4.31
C GLN A 548 -5.13 -3.25 -4.50
N VAL A 549 -5.53 -2.75 -5.68
CA VAL A 549 -6.96 -2.54 -6.00
C VAL A 549 -7.73 -3.87 -6.01
N VAL A 550 -7.19 -4.92 -6.62
CA VAL A 550 -7.83 -6.25 -6.63
C VAL A 550 -7.97 -6.80 -5.21
N LEU A 551 -6.92 -6.66 -4.40
CA LEU A 551 -6.95 -7.04 -2.98
C LEU A 551 -8.04 -6.28 -2.22
N LEU A 552 -8.15 -4.96 -2.39
CA LEU A 552 -9.18 -4.14 -1.76
C LEU A 552 -10.59 -4.58 -2.18
N ARG A 553 -10.79 -4.98 -3.44
CA ARG A 553 -12.07 -5.53 -3.91
C ARG A 553 -12.44 -6.84 -3.21
N ILE A 554 -11.46 -7.72 -2.98
CA ILE A 554 -11.66 -8.95 -2.19
C ILE A 554 -12.05 -8.58 -0.76
N LEU A 555 -11.29 -7.72 -0.08
CA LEU A 555 -11.60 -7.28 1.28
C LEU A 555 -12.99 -6.65 1.40
N ASN A 556 -13.35 -5.78 0.45
CA ASN A 556 -14.66 -5.14 0.42
C ASN A 556 -15.78 -6.17 0.26
N SER A 557 -15.61 -7.16 -0.61
CA SER A 557 -16.57 -8.25 -0.81
C SER A 557 -16.73 -9.11 0.45
N LEU A 558 -15.62 -9.47 1.11
CA LEU A 558 -15.64 -10.22 2.36
C LEU A 558 -16.37 -9.46 3.48
N SER A 559 -16.27 -8.13 3.51
CA SER A 559 -16.89 -7.27 4.53
C SER A 559 -18.41 -7.09 4.41
N LYS A 560 -19.00 -7.45 3.26
CA LYS A 560 -20.44 -7.31 2.98
C LYS A 560 -21.27 -8.06 4.03
N GLU A 561 -20.91 -9.31 4.32
CA GLU A 561 -21.57 -10.15 5.32
C GLU A 561 -21.16 -9.76 6.75
N GLN A 562 -22.14 -9.47 7.60
CA GLN A 562 -21.90 -8.98 8.96
C GLN A 562 -21.11 -9.98 9.81
N LYS A 563 -21.38 -11.29 9.65
CA LYS A 563 -20.70 -12.35 10.41
C LYS A 563 -19.20 -12.48 10.10
N HIS A 564 -18.74 -11.99 8.94
CA HIS A 564 -17.32 -12.04 8.56
C HIS A 564 -16.49 -10.96 9.28
N ARG A 565 -17.10 -9.82 9.60
CA ARG A 565 -16.40 -8.59 10.03
C ARG A 565 -15.56 -8.78 11.29
N SER A 566 -16.06 -9.51 12.29
CA SER A 566 -15.32 -9.81 13.52
C SER A 566 -14.08 -10.66 13.27
N LYS A 567 -14.21 -11.70 12.43
CA LYS A 567 -13.09 -12.56 12.02
C LYS A 567 -12.07 -11.80 11.16
N MET A 568 -12.52 -10.95 10.23
CA MET A 568 -11.63 -10.08 9.46
C MET A 568 -10.82 -9.16 10.37
N ALA A 569 -11.45 -8.55 11.38
CA ALA A 569 -10.77 -7.72 12.37
C ALA A 569 -9.72 -8.51 13.17
N GLN A 570 -10.07 -9.70 13.66
CA GLN A 570 -9.15 -10.60 14.37
C GLN A 570 -7.93 -11.00 13.52
N GLN A 571 -8.13 -11.18 12.21
CA GLN A 571 -7.06 -11.52 11.26
C GLN A 571 -6.23 -10.30 10.78
N GLY A 572 -6.48 -9.09 11.31
CA GLY A 572 -5.65 -7.91 11.03
C GLY A 572 -6.13 -7.01 9.90
N ALA A 573 -7.35 -7.20 9.37
CA ALA A 573 -7.86 -6.40 8.24
C ALA A 573 -7.88 -4.89 8.51
N ILE A 574 -8.17 -4.47 9.75
CA ILE A 574 -8.25 -3.05 10.11
C ILE A 574 -6.89 -2.36 9.96
N ARG A 575 -5.80 -3.00 10.44
CA ARG A 575 -4.44 -2.46 10.32
C ARG A 575 -4.03 -2.37 8.85
N LEU A 576 -4.32 -3.42 8.07
CA LEU A 576 -4.05 -3.46 6.64
C LEU A 576 -4.76 -2.33 5.88
N LEU A 577 -6.07 -2.16 6.11
CA LEU A 577 -6.87 -1.11 5.46
C LEU A 577 -6.39 0.29 5.80
N GLN A 578 -6.02 0.53 7.08
CA GLN A 578 -5.47 1.81 7.50
C GLN A 578 -4.13 2.09 6.84
N GLN A 579 -3.24 1.10 6.77
CA GLN A 579 -1.94 1.25 6.14
C GLN A 579 -2.07 1.54 4.64
N ILE A 580 -2.96 0.82 3.96
CA ILE A 580 -3.29 1.08 2.54
C ILE A 580 -3.78 2.52 2.37
N TYR A 581 -4.76 2.94 3.17
CA TYR A 581 -5.29 4.31 3.14
C TYR A 581 -4.20 5.36 3.34
N ASP A 582 -3.39 5.23 4.40
CA ASP A 582 -2.35 6.19 4.75
C ASP A 582 -1.26 6.30 3.66
N THR A 583 -0.92 5.18 3.01
CA THR A 583 0.04 5.15 1.90
C THR A 583 -0.52 5.87 0.68
N THR A 584 -1.77 5.59 0.31
CA THR A 584 -2.41 6.13 -0.89
C THR A 584 -2.74 7.62 -0.77
N THR A 585 -3.05 8.12 0.43
CA THR A 585 -3.34 9.55 0.64
C THR A 585 -2.13 10.38 1.06
N GLY A 586 -0.93 9.78 1.15
CA GLY A 586 0.27 10.46 1.65
C GLY A 586 0.17 10.92 3.11
N ALA A 587 -0.73 10.30 3.91
CA ALA A 587 -0.94 10.67 5.31
C ALA A 587 0.13 10.07 6.25
N SER A 588 1.02 9.23 5.72
CA SER A 588 2.16 8.70 6.47
C SER A 588 3.17 9.80 6.81
N THR A 589 3.51 9.94 8.09
CA THR A 589 4.50 10.91 8.60
C THR A 589 5.95 10.55 8.26
N SER A 590 6.19 9.46 7.53
CA SER A 590 7.52 9.07 7.04
C SER A 590 7.91 9.96 5.86
N LYS A 591 8.88 10.86 6.09
CA LYS A 591 9.52 11.72 5.09
C LYS A 591 10.05 10.92 3.89
N SER A 592 9.22 10.75 2.86
CA SER A 592 9.67 10.49 1.50
C SER A 592 9.54 11.81 0.76
N ASN A 593 10.67 12.42 0.39
CA ASN A 593 10.71 13.66 -0.40
C ASN A 593 10.43 13.41 -1.89
N VAL A 594 9.68 12.35 -2.24
CA VAL A 594 9.29 12.07 -3.62
C VAL A 594 7.85 12.54 -3.81
N PRO A 595 7.59 13.50 -4.71
CA PRO A 595 6.22 13.90 -5.02
C PRO A 595 5.50 12.71 -5.63
N THR A 596 4.56 12.12 -4.89
CA THR A 596 3.71 11.05 -5.40
C THR A 596 2.63 11.71 -6.24
N ILE A 597 2.65 11.45 -7.55
CA ILE A 597 1.57 11.87 -8.45
C ILE A 597 0.32 11.11 -8.00
N HIS A 598 -0.70 11.80 -7.49
CA HIS A 598 -1.98 11.17 -7.18
C HIS A 598 -2.66 10.75 -8.47
N GLU A 599 -2.64 9.46 -8.79
CA GLU A 599 -3.38 8.92 -9.92
C GLU A 599 -4.88 8.78 -9.55
N PRO A 600 -5.82 8.86 -10.51
CA PRO A 600 -7.24 8.63 -10.25
C PRO A 600 -7.53 7.27 -9.58
N SER A 601 -6.69 6.26 -9.85
CA SER A 601 -6.73 4.93 -9.24
C SER A 601 -6.46 4.94 -7.73
N ASP A 602 -5.69 5.92 -7.24
CA ASP A 602 -5.37 6.07 -5.83
C ASP A 602 -6.58 6.57 -5.01
N ASP A 603 -7.39 7.50 -5.55
CA ASP A 603 -8.59 7.95 -4.83
C ASP A 603 -9.63 6.83 -4.70
N GLU A 604 -9.84 6.03 -5.76
CA GLU A 604 -10.71 4.85 -5.74
C GLU A 604 -10.25 3.84 -4.69
N ALA A 605 -8.93 3.57 -4.63
CA ALA A 605 -8.35 2.67 -3.64
C ALA A 605 -8.54 3.19 -2.22
N ALA A 606 -8.28 4.48 -1.97
CA ALA A 606 -8.48 5.10 -0.66
C ALA A 606 -9.96 5.05 -0.21
N ARG A 607 -10.90 5.36 -1.11
CA ARG A 607 -12.34 5.28 -0.82
C ARG A 607 -12.79 3.83 -0.57
N THR A 608 -12.31 2.86 -1.35
CA THR A 608 -12.63 1.45 -1.16
C THR A 608 -12.08 0.92 0.18
N ALA A 609 -10.86 1.34 0.54
CA ALA A 609 -10.25 0.99 1.83
C ALA A 609 -11.06 1.57 3.00
N ALA A 610 -11.42 2.86 2.92
CA ALA A 610 -12.25 3.53 3.90
C ALA A 610 -13.64 2.88 4.03
N HIS A 611 -14.26 2.49 2.90
CA HIS A 611 -15.58 1.86 2.87
C HIS A 611 -15.57 0.46 3.49
N THR A 612 -14.54 -0.32 3.17
CA THR A 612 -14.35 -1.63 3.81
C THR A 612 -14.11 -1.47 5.31
N LEU A 613 -13.32 -0.46 5.70
CA LEU A 613 -13.05 -0.15 7.09
C LEU A 613 -14.34 0.25 7.84
N SER A 614 -15.20 1.07 7.23
CA SER A 614 -16.46 1.49 7.84
C SER A 614 -17.36 0.28 8.14
N ARG A 615 -17.51 -0.65 7.18
CA ARG A 615 -18.28 -1.88 7.39
C ARG A 615 -17.80 -2.69 8.58
N ILE A 616 -16.49 -2.88 8.73
CA ILE A 616 -15.93 -3.62 9.85
C ILE A 616 -16.20 -2.86 11.17
N LEU A 617 -15.95 -1.55 11.20
CA LEU A 617 -16.12 -0.72 12.40
C LEU A 617 -17.58 -0.52 12.81
N ILE A 618 -18.57 -0.77 11.96
CA ILE A 618 -19.98 -0.83 12.36
C ILE A 618 -20.23 -1.95 13.38
N SER A 619 -19.54 -3.09 13.25
CA SER A 619 -19.88 -4.32 13.96
C SER A 619 -18.84 -4.76 15.00
N VAL A 620 -17.69 -4.09 15.06
CA VAL A 620 -16.61 -4.43 15.99
C VAL A 620 -16.51 -3.36 17.07
N ASN A 621 -16.38 -3.77 18.34
CA ASN A 621 -16.20 -2.85 19.45
C ASN A 621 -14.87 -2.09 19.30
N PRO A 622 -14.87 -0.74 19.20
CA PRO A 622 -13.66 0.05 18.99
C PRO A 622 -12.60 -0.13 20.08
N SER A 623 -12.99 -0.42 21.32
CA SER A 623 -12.09 -0.63 22.46
C SER A 623 -11.21 -1.89 22.32
N HIS A 624 -11.60 -2.86 21.47
CA HIS A 624 -10.79 -4.05 21.18
C HIS A 624 -9.88 -3.88 19.96
N VAL A 625 -10.04 -2.80 19.21
CA VAL A 625 -9.36 -2.55 17.94
C VAL A 625 -8.24 -1.54 18.11
N PHE A 626 -8.58 -0.39 18.70
CA PHE A 626 -7.68 0.76 18.74
C PHE A 626 -6.75 0.66 19.95
N SER A 627 -5.49 1.04 19.73
CA SER A 627 -4.44 1.06 20.75
C SER A 627 -3.48 2.19 20.47
N SER A 628 -2.45 2.37 21.31
CA SER A 628 -1.41 3.38 21.07
C SER A 628 -0.72 3.23 19.70
N THR A 629 -0.61 1.98 19.21
CA THR A 629 -0.03 1.67 17.88
C THR A 629 -0.99 1.83 16.72
N LEU A 630 -2.30 1.90 16.98
CA LEU A 630 -3.34 2.11 15.98
C LEU A 630 -4.36 3.11 16.54
N PRO A 631 -4.08 4.42 16.42
CA PRO A 631 -4.93 5.45 17.00
C PRO A 631 -6.30 5.50 16.30
N VAL A 632 -7.36 5.70 17.08
CA VAL A 632 -8.73 5.89 16.57
C VAL A 632 -8.82 7.06 15.58
N THR A 633 -7.99 8.09 15.75
CA THR A 633 -7.93 9.26 14.87
C THR A 633 -7.59 8.90 13.42
N SER A 634 -6.79 7.87 13.18
CA SER A 634 -6.45 7.43 11.83
C SER A 634 -7.67 6.85 11.11
N ALA A 635 -8.48 6.05 11.83
CA ALA A 635 -9.73 5.54 11.30
C ALA A 635 -10.75 6.65 11.05
N ILE A 636 -10.86 7.62 11.98
CA ILE A 636 -11.76 8.78 11.81
C ILE A 636 -11.44 9.53 10.51
N ARG A 637 -10.16 9.77 10.18
CA ARG A 637 -9.78 10.44 8.92
C ARG A 637 -10.23 9.67 7.68
N ALA A 638 -10.08 8.35 7.69
CA ALA A 638 -10.55 7.49 6.59
C ALA A 638 -12.07 7.55 6.43
N LEU A 639 -12.82 7.49 7.53
CA LEU A 639 -14.29 7.55 7.49
C LEU A 639 -14.82 8.90 6.99
N ILE A 640 -14.16 10.01 7.34
CA ILE A 640 -14.56 11.35 6.89
C ILE A 640 -14.48 11.49 5.37
N LYS A 641 -13.54 10.81 4.70
CA LYS A 641 -13.42 10.80 3.24
C LYS A 641 -14.70 10.31 2.55
N LEU A 642 -15.48 9.45 3.21
CA LEU A 642 -16.74 8.92 2.70
C LEU A 642 -17.95 9.81 2.97
N LEU A 643 -17.80 10.86 3.80
CA LEU A 643 -18.86 11.83 4.05
C LEU A 643 -18.93 12.92 2.96
N ALA A 644 -17.87 13.05 2.16
CA ALA A 644 -17.84 13.94 1.01
C ALA A 644 -18.20 13.20 -0.28
N ASP A 645 -18.89 13.91 -1.16
CA ASP A 645 -19.25 13.41 -2.49
C ASP A 645 -17.99 13.00 -3.27
N ASP A 646 -18.14 11.98 -4.12
CA ASP A 646 -17.08 11.54 -5.01
C ASP A 646 -17.15 12.36 -6.31
N PRO A 647 -16.17 13.25 -6.58
CA PRO A 647 -16.19 14.09 -7.77
C PRO A 647 -16.03 13.29 -9.06
N ASN A 648 -15.54 12.04 -8.98
CA ASN A 648 -15.28 11.17 -10.12
C ASN A 648 -16.43 10.19 -10.38
N ALA A 649 -17.41 10.10 -9.49
CA ALA A 649 -18.53 9.17 -9.64
C ALA A 649 -19.59 9.73 -10.61
N GLU A 650 -19.98 8.93 -11.60
CA GLU A 650 -21.07 9.27 -12.52
C GLU A 650 -22.41 9.43 -11.81
N GLN A 651 -22.61 8.74 -10.68
CA GLN A 651 -23.82 8.78 -9.87
C GLN A 651 -23.50 8.85 -8.38
N ARG A 652 -24.32 9.60 -7.64
CA ARG A 652 -24.18 9.73 -6.18
C ARG A 652 -24.55 8.43 -5.47
N ASN A 653 -23.56 7.71 -4.96
CA ASN A 653 -23.77 6.52 -4.12
C ASN A 653 -23.71 6.90 -2.63
N LEU A 654 -24.86 6.87 -1.95
CA LEU A 654 -24.97 7.22 -0.53
C LEU A 654 -24.66 6.06 0.43
N LEU A 655 -24.48 4.83 -0.06
CA LEU A 655 -24.24 3.67 0.80
C LEU A 655 -22.93 3.81 1.62
N PRO A 656 -21.78 4.20 1.03
CA PRO A 656 -20.55 4.40 1.80
C PRO A 656 -20.70 5.49 2.87
N THR A 657 -21.42 6.57 2.56
CA THR A 657 -21.71 7.66 3.51
C THR A 657 -22.55 7.17 4.68
N PHE A 658 -23.63 6.43 4.40
CA PHE A 658 -24.48 5.83 5.43
C PHE A 658 -23.69 4.88 6.34
N GLU A 659 -22.88 3.98 5.75
CA GLU A 659 -22.07 3.03 6.54
C GLU A 659 -20.94 3.74 7.33
N ALA A 660 -20.37 4.82 6.81
CA ALA A 660 -19.41 5.66 7.52
C ALA A 660 -20.02 6.36 8.74
N LEU A 661 -21.25 6.89 8.61
CA LEU A 661 -21.98 7.49 9.73
C LEU A 661 -22.22 6.47 10.84
N LEU A 662 -22.68 5.26 10.51
CA LEU A 662 -22.87 4.20 11.50
C LEU A 662 -21.55 3.80 12.20
N ALA A 663 -20.45 3.72 11.45
CA ALA A 663 -19.12 3.46 12.02
C ALA A 663 -18.67 4.59 12.96
N LEU A 664 -18.85 5.85 12.56
CA LEU A 664 -18.55 7.02 13.41
C LEU A 664 -19.42 7.05 14.66
N THR A 665 -20.70 6.68 14.56
CA THR A 665 -21.62 6.58 15.70
C THR A 665 -21.12 5.53 16.70
N ASN A 666 -20.66 4.37 16.22
CA ASN A 666 -20.07 3.34 17.06
C ASN A 666 -18.77 3.84 17.73
N ILE A 667 -17.89 4.54 17.00
CA ILE A 667 -16.68 5.15 17.58
C ILE A 667 -17.04 6.19 18.66
N ALA A 668 -18.01 7.08 18.39
CA ALA A 668 -18.45 8.12 19.31
C ALA A 668 -19.06 7.58 20.62
N SER A 669 -19.52 6.31 20.62
CA SER A 669 -20.07 5.65 21.81
C SER A 669 -19.01 5.28 22.87
N THR A 670 -17.71 5.44 22.57
CA THR A 670 -16.62 5.06 23.47
C THR A 670 -16.30 6.13 24.52
N ASP A 671 -15.52 7.14 24.18
CA ASP A 671 -15.03 8.17 25.11
C ASP A 671 -15.01 9.58 24.48
N ASP A 672 -14.78 10.58 25.32
CA ASP A 672 -14.72 11.98 24.90
C ASP A 672 -13.58 12.27 23.92
N THR A 673 -12.47 11.51 23.95
CA THR A 673 -11.37 11.70 23.01
C THR A 673 -11.82 11.35 21.60
N ALA A 674 -12.57 10.25 21.44
CA ALA A 674 -13.17 9.87 20.18
C ALA A 674 -14.18 10.93 19.69
N ARG A 675 -15.13 11.32 20.55
CA ARG A 675 -16.14 12.35 20.23
C ARG A 675 -15.51 13.67 19.80
N ASN A 676 -14.56 14.17 20.58
CA ASN A 676 -13.91 15.46 20.33
C ASN A 676 -13.07 15.43 19.04
N ASN A 677 -12.44 14.29 18.70
CA ASN A 677 -11.75 14.16 17.41
C ASN A 677 -12.72 14.15 16.23
N ILE A 678 -13.87 13.46 16.33
CA ILE A 678 -14.91 13.49 15.29
C ILE A 678 -15.41 14.93 15.12
N ILE A 679 -15.79 15.61 16.20
CA ILE A 679 -16.29 16.99 16.14
C ILE A 679 -15.25 17.93 15.50
N ARG A 680 -13.97 17.79 15.87
CA ARG A 680 -12.91 18.64 15.32
C ARG A 680 -12.71 18.44 13.82
N LEU A 681 -12.85 17.21 13.32
CA LEU A 681 -12.47 16.85 11.95
C LEU A 681 -13.65 16.78 10.97
N ALA A 682 -14.86 16.49 11.45
CA ALA A 682 -16.00 16.10 10.61
C ALA A 682 -17.25 17.00 10.75
N TRP A 683 -17.24 17.98 11.66
CA TRP A 683 -18.45 18.75 11.96
C TRP A 683 -19.10 19.42 10.73
N PRO A 684 -18.36 20.04 9.79
CA PRO A 684 -18.98 20.63 8.61
C PRO A 684 -19.77 19.64 7.77
N GLN A 685 -19.24 18.42 7.58
CA GLN A 685 -19.91 17.36 6.82
C GLN A 685 -21.13 16.82 7.57
N ILE A 686 -21.02 16.65 8.89
CA ILE A 686 -22.14 16.21 9.74
C ILE A 686 -23.29 17.25 9.70
N GLU A 687 -22.95 18.54 9.75
CA GLU A 687 -23.92 19.63 9.70
C GLU A 687 -24.65 19.70 8.36
N ASP A 688 -24.00 19.36 7.24
CA ASP A 688 -24.65 19.26 5.94
C ASP A 688 -25.56 18.02 5.84
N LEU A 689 -25.04 16.86 6.28
CA LEU A 689 -25.74 15.57 6.15
C LEU A 689 -27.01 15.45 7.01
N VAL A 690 -27.16 16.25 8.07
CA VAL A 690 -28.39 16.28 8.88
C VAL A 690 -29.59 16.78 8.07
N LEU A 691 -29.34 17.54 7.00
CA LEU A 691 -30.35 18.06 6.07
C LEU A 691 -30.54 17.15 4.83
N SER A 692 -29.96 15.95 4.83
CA SER A 692 -30.10 15.01 3.71
C SER A 692 -31.56 14.64 3.44
N GLU A 693 -31.95 14.64 2.17
CA GLU A 693 -33.26 14.13 1.73
C GLU A 693 -33.40 12.61 1.91
N ASN A 694 -32.27 11.89 2.01
CA ASN A 694 -32.29 10.47 2.28
C ASN A 694 -32.50 10.21 3.78
N GLN A 695 -33.68 9.66 4.12
CA GLN A 695 -34.08 9.38 5.50
C GLN A 695 -33.06 8.52 6.28
N LEU A 696 -32.40 7.55 5.63
CA LEU A 696 -31.42 6.69 6.31
C LEU A 696 -30.14 7.46 6.67
N VAL A 697 -29.68 8.33 5.76
CA VAL A 697 -28.51 9.19 5.99
C VAL A 697 -28.82 10.25 7.05
N GLN A 698 -29.97 10.92 6.96
CA GLN A 698 -30.40 11.88 7.98
C GLN A 698 -30.47 11.20 9.35
N ARG A 699 -31.13 10.05 9.46
CA ARG A 699 -31.22 9.29 10.71
C ARG A 699 -29.86 8.96 11.29
N ALA A 700 -28.97 8.35 10.51
CA ALA A 700 -27.63 7.99 10.97
C ALA A 700 -26.82 9.22 11.41
N THR A 701 -27.02 10.37 10.75
CA THR A 701 -26.38 11.64 11.13
C THR A 701 -26.90 12.15 12.47
N VAL A 702 -28.21 12.10 12.71
CA VAL A 702 -28.81 12.51 13.99
C VAL A 702 -28.41 11.57 15.12
N GLU A 703 -28.31 10.26 14.85
CA GLU A 703 -27.77 9.28 15.81
C GLU A 703 -26.31 9.59 16.18
N LEU A 704 -25.48 9.94 15.20
CA LEU A 704 -24.12 10.40 15.45
C LEU A 704 -24.12 11.66 16.33
N ILE A 705 -24.93 12.68 15.99
CA ILE A 705 -25.06 13.92 16.77
C ILE A 705 -25.47 13.61 18.22
N CYS A 706 -26.44 12.71 18.42
CA CYS A 706 -26.85 12.27 19.76
C CYS A 706 -25.66 11.73 20.58
N ASN A 707 -24.83 10.86 19.99
CA ASN A 707 -23.64 10.34 20.67
C ASN A 707 -22.59 11.44 20.89
N LEU A 708 -22.40 12.36 19.95
CA LEU A 708 -21.44 13.47 20.10
C LEU A 708 -21.86 14.45 21.20
N SER A 709 -23.18 14.69 21.37
CA SER A 709 -23.73 15.54 22.43
C SER A 709 -23.52 15.00 23.84
N ALA A 710 -23.05 13.75 24.01
CA ALA A 710 -22.61 13.24 25.30
C ALA A 710 -21.30 13.87 25.80
N SER A 711 -20.61 14.68 24.99
CA SER A 711 -19.44 15.48 25.41
C SER A 711 -19.77 16.97 25.49
N VAL A 712 -19.07 17.69 26.38
CA VAL A 712 -19.18 19.15 26.51
C VAL A 712 -18.88 19.87 25.19
N THR A 713 -17.94 19.35 24.40
CA THR A 713 -17.60 19.94 23.09
C THR A 713 -18.73 19.73 22.08
N GLY A 714 -19.46 18.63 22.16
CA GLY A 714 -20.66 18.38 21.36
C GLY A 714 -21.78 19.34 21.73
N VAL A 715 -22.08 19.47 23.03
CA VAL A 715 -23.09 20.42 23.53
C VAL A 715 -22.77 21.86 23.12
N ALA A 716 -21.51 22.27 23.21
CA ALA A 716 -21.06 23.62 22.83
C ALA A 716 -21.42 24.00 21.38
N LYS A 717 -21.60 23.04 20.46
CA LYS A 717 -22.02 23.31 19.07
C LYS A 717 -23.42 23.90 18.95
N PHE A 718 -24.24 23.73 19.99
CA PHE A 718 -25.63 24.18 20.06
C PHE A 718 -25.84 25.33 21.05
N THR A 719 -24.86 25.61 21.93
CA THR A 719 -25.06 26.53 23.07
C THR A 719 -24.14 27.76 23.07
N ASP A 720 -23.24 27.92 22.10
CA ASP A 720 -22.31 29.07 22.03
C ASP A 720 -22.96 30.45 21.74
N GLY A 721 -24.28 30.47 21.52
CA GLY A 721 -25.07 31.68 21.27
C GLY A 721 -24.96 32.26 19.86
N SER A 722 -24.11 31.68 19.01
CA SER A 722 -23.95 32.12 17.61
C SER A 722 -25.22 31.87 16.78
N PRO A 723 -25.43 32.60 15.67
CA PRO A 723 -26.51 32.31 14.74
C PRO A 723 -26.50 30.87 14.22
N ALA A 724 -25.29 30.30 14.02
CA ALA A 724 -25.13 28.92 13.58
C ALA A 724 -25.59 27.93 14.66
N ALA A 725 -25.22 28.12 15.93
CA ALA A 725 -25.68 27.28 17.03
C ALA A 725 -27.21 27.32 17.19
N LYS A 726 -27.81 28.52 17.08
CA LYS A 726 -29.28 28.68 17.08
C LYS A 726 -29.94 27.91 15.94
N HIS A 727 -29.37 27.99 14.74
CA HIS A 727 -29.89 27.26 13.57
C HIS A 727 -29.81 25.74 13.75
N ARG A 728 -28.66 25.23 14.22
CA ARG A 728 -28.48 23.80 14.52
C ARG A 728 -29.48 23.30 15.57
N LEU A 729 -29.65 24.07 16.64
CA LEU A 729 -30.61 23.74 17.70
C LEU A 729 -32.04 23.71 17.17
N TYR A 730 -32.41 24.68 16.32
CA TYR A 730 -33.71 24.69 15.66
C TYR A 730 -33.95 23.46 14.80
N ILE A 731 -32.95 23.03 14.02
CA ILE A 731 -33.05 21.81 13.21
C ILE A 731 -33.30 20.59 14.10
N LEU A 732 -32.53 20.41 15.19
CA LEU A 732 -32.75 19.30 16.12
C LEU A 732 -34.15 19.34 16.75
N LEU A 733 -34.59 20.51 17.22
CA LEU A 733 -35.94 20.68 17.77
C LEU A 733 -37.02 20.32 16.73
N ALA A 734 -36.88 20.74 15.48
CA ALA A 734 -37.82 20.36 14.43
C ALA A 734 -37.82 18.85 14.14
N LEU A 735 -36.66 18.19 14.22
CA LEU A 735 -36.53 16.75 14.01
C LEU A 735 -37.18 15.90 15.10
N THR A 736 -37.56 16.47 16.26
CA THR A 736 -38.39 15.76 17.25
C THR A 736 -39.83 15.53 16.77
N ASP A 737 -40.24 16.12 15.65
CA ASP A 737 -41.53 15.88 14.98
C ASP A 737 -41.35 15.18 13.61
N SER A 738 -40.18 14.58 13.36
CA SER A 738 -39.92 13.81 12.13
C SER A 738 -40.89 12.64 11.98
N ARG A 739 -41.28 12.30 10.74
CA ARG A 739 -42.10 11.10 10.48
C ARG A 739 -41.36 9.81 10.81
N ASP A 740 -40.03 9.82 10.70
CA ASP A 740 -39.18 8.69 11.07
C ASP A 740 -39.00 8.62 12.59
N SER A 741 -39.55 7.57 13.19
CA SER A 741 -39.54 7.38 14.65
C SER A 741 -38.12 7.31 15.23
N GLN A 742 -37.19 6.67 14.54
CA GLN A 742 -35.80 6.57 15.00
C GLN A 742 -35.09 7.93 14.96
N THR A 743 -35.35 8.76 13.94
CA THR A 743 -34.86 10.14 13.88
C THR A 743 -35.39 11.00 15.03
N ARG A 744 -36.69 10.88 15.36
CA ARG A 744 -37.26 11.57 16.54
C ARG A 744 -36.56 11.15 17.83
N MET A 745 -36.34 9.85 18.00
CA MET A 745 -35.69 9.27 19.17
C MET A 745 -34.22 9.70 19.33
N ALA A 746 -33.49 9.78 18.22
CA ALA A 746 -32.11 10.26 18.22
C ALA A 746 -32.06 11.77 18.51
N SER A 747 -32.94 12.57 17.89
CA SER A 747 -32.96 14.03 18.10
C SER A 747 -33.35 14.39 19.53
N SER A 748 -34.38 13.73 20.08
CA SER A 748 -34.76 13.88 21.49
C SER A 748 -33.65 13.45 22.45
N GLY A 749 -32.92 12.39 22.14
CA GLY A 749 -31.73 11.99 22.91
C GLY A 749 -30.66 13.08 22.92
N ALA A 750 -30.36 13.67 21.76
CA ALA A 750 -29.40 14.76 21.65
C ALA A 750 -29.85 15.99 22.46
N LEU A 751 -31.14 16.35 22.39
CA LEU A 751 -31.70 17.49 23.13
C LEU A 751 -31.63 17.27 24.64
N ASN A 752 -31.88 16.05 25.13
CA ASN A 752 -31.72 15.73 26.54
C ASN A 752 -30.29 16.01 27.03
N MET A 753 -29.29 15.54 26.29
CA MET A 753 -27.88 15.80 26.62
C MET A 753 -27.55 17.31 26.60
N ILE A 754 -28.17 18.08 25.71
CA ILE A 754 -27.96 19.53 25.62
C ILE A 754 -28.57 20.25 26.83
N VAL A 755 -29.81 19.92 27.22
CA VAL A 755 -30.52 20.62 28.32
C VAL A 755 -30.09 20.17 29.72
N GLU A 756 -29.25 19.14 29.83
CA GLU A 756 -28.54 18.82 31.09
C GLU A 756 -27.60 19.96 31.53
N TYR A 757 -27.20 20.82 30.61
CA TYR A 757 -26.36 21.99 30.88
C TYR A 757 -27.20 23.28 30.87
N GLU A 758 -26.96 24.17 31.84
CA GLU A 758 -27.66 25.46 31.94
C GLU A 758 -27.60 26.28 30.62
N PRO A 759 -26.47 26.39 29.90
CA PRO A 759 -26.43 27.05 28.58
C PRO A 759 -27.35 26.42 27.53
N GLY A 760 -27.61 25.12 27.63
CA GLY A 760 -28.55 24.42 26.75
C GLY A 760 -30.00 24.78 27.04
N VAL A 761 -30.37 24.82 28.32
CA VAL A 761 -31.70 25.32 28.75
C VAL A 761 -31.91 26.76 28.26
N GLU A 762 -30.91 27.61 28.46
CA GLU A 762 -30.94 29.01 28.01
C GLU A 762 -31.07 29.12 26.48
N ALA A 763 -30.39 28.27 25.71
CA ALA A 763 -30.49 28.25 24.25
C ALA A 763 -31.89 27.83 23.79
N VAL A 764 -32.51 26.84 24.43
CA VAL A 764 -33.89 26.41 24.15
C VAL A 764 -34.89 27.51 24.47
N LEU A 765 -34.73 28.23 25.59
CA LEU A 765 -35.61 29.34 25.96
C LEU A 765 -35.56 30.50 24.96
N LYS A 766 -34.40 30.74 24.36
CA LYS A 766 -34.20 31.79 23.34
C LYS A 766 -34.74 31.39 21.97
N GLN A 767 -34.97 30.10 21.74
CA GLN A 767 -35.44 29.59 20.46
C GLN A 767 -36.96 29.73 20.34
N GLU A 768 -37.44 30.29 19.23
CA GLU A 768 -38.87 30.37 18.98
C GLU A 768 -39.49 28.96 18.97
N LYS A 769 -40.54 28.75 19.76
CA LYS A 769 -41.20 27.45 19.99
C LYS A 769 -40.28 26.37 20.57
N GLY A 770 -39.08 26.69 21.06
CA GLY A 770 -38.14 25.70 21.58
C GLY A 770 -38.72 24.87 22.73
N VAL A 771 -39.31 25.54 23.72
CA VAL A 771 -39.99 24.88 24.84
C VAL A 771 -41.19 24.05 24.37
N LYS A 772 -41.93 24.54 23.37
CA LYS A 772 -43.09 23.85 22.81
C LYS A 772 -42.71 22.48 22.24
N TYR A 773 -41.61 22.39 21.47
CA TYR A 773 -41.16 21.11 20.92
C TYR A 773 -40.90 20.07 22.03
N LEU A 774 -40.26 20.48 23.14
CA LEU A 774 -39.99 19.58 24.27
C LEU A 774 -41.27 19.15 25.00
N VAL A 775 -42.25 20.04 25.13
CA VAL A 775 -43.57 19.71 25.68
C VAL A 775 -44.32 18.75 24.77
N ASP A 776 -44.28 18.96 23.45
CA ASP A 776 -44.96 18.12 22.46
C ASP A 776 -44.40 16.68 22.47
N MET A 777 -43.11 16.47 22.79
CA MET A 777 -42.53 15.13 22.98
C MET A 777 -43.24 14.31 24.08
N CYS A 778 -43.81 14.96 25.10
CA CYS A 778 -44.57 14.27 26.16
C CYS A 778 -45.91 13.71 25.65
N ASN A 779 -46.39 14.20 24.50
CA ASN A 779 -47.63 13.76 23.86
C ASN A 779 -47.39 12.76 22.72
N ASP A 780 -46.14 12.36 22.44
CA ASP A 780 -45.85 11.36 21.41
C ASP A 780 -46.49 10.01 21.79
N SER A 781 -46.89 9.24 20.79
CA SER A 781 -47.36 7.87 20.95
C SER A 781 -46.30 6.92 21.50
N ASP A 782 -45.02 7.16 21.23
CA ASP A 782 -43.90 6.32 21.64
C ASP A 782 -43.49 6.56 23.09
N GLU A 783 -43.39 5.50 23.88
CA GLU A 783 -43.03 5.58 25.30
C GLU A 783 -41.59 6.06 25.52
N GLY A 784 -40.66 5.76 24.59
CA GLY A 784 -39.29 6.24 24.64
C GLY A 784 -39.17 7.74 24.40
N MET A 785 -40.01 8.30 23.53
CA MET A 785 -40.16 9.76 23.32
C MET A 785 -40.74 10.44 24.55
N LYS A 786 -41.84 9.90 25.12
CA LYS A 786 -42.44 10.42 26.35
C LYS A 786 -41.44 10.51 27.50
N HIS A 787 -40.66 9.44 27.71
CA HIS A 787 -39.64 9.42 28.75
C HIS A 787 -38.59 10.52 28.54
N ARG A 788 -38.09 10.67 27.31
CA ARG A 788 -37.11 11.70 26.98
C ARG A 788 -37.68 13.11 27.16
N GLY A 789 -38.92 13.35 26.74
CA GLY A 789 -39.62 14.62 26.94
C GLY A 789 -39.70 14.98 28.43
N LEU A 790 -40.17 14.05 29.25
CA LEU A 790 -40.24 14.27 30.70
C LEU A 790 -38.86 14.53 31.33
N ALA A 791 -37.83 13.81 30.90
CA ALA A 791 -36.46 14.04 31.36
C ALA A 791 -35.94 15.44 30.94
N ALA A 792 -36.20 15.88 29.70
CA ALA A 792 -35.87 17.25 29.27
C ALA A 792 -36.59 18.30 30.13
N LEU A 793 -37.89 18.11 30.37
CA LEU A 793 -38.67 19.03 31.23
C LEU A 793 -38.13 19.05 32.66
N HIS A 794 -37.72 17.89 33.18
CA HIS A 794 -37.08 17.78 34.48
C HIS A 794 -35.78 18.62 34.53
N CYS A 795 -34.86 18.43 33.57
CA CYS A 795 -33.63 19.22 33.48
C CYS A 795 -33.91 20.73 33.40
N MET A 796 -34.90 21.15 32.62
CA MET A 796 -35.29 22.55 32.51
C MET A 796 -35.81 23.14 33.82
N ILE A 797 -36.68 22.41 34.52
CA ILE A 797 -37.30 22.85 35.79
C ILE A 797 -36.26 22.97 36.91
N PHE A 798 -35.36 21.99 36.98
CA PHE A 798 -34.39 21.89 38.06
C PHE A 798 -33.03 22.51 37.69
N SER A 799 -32.95 23.24 36.57
CA SER A 799 -31.78 24.06 36.24
C SER A 799 -31.55 25.12 37.32
N GLU A 800 -30.28 25.35 37.68
CA GLU A 800 -29.93 26.30 38.73
C GLU A 800 -30.18 27.76 38.29
N GLY A 801 -30.33 28.65 39.28
CA GLY A 801 -30.40 30.10 39.07
C GLY A 801 -31.67 30.61 38.38
N ASP A 802 -31.55 31.79 37.77
CA ASP A 802 -32.66 32.49 37.07
C ASP A 802 -33.16 31.72 35.84
N VAL A 803 -32.29 30.91 35.23
CA VAL A 803 -32.63 30.09 34.05
C VAL A 803 -33.75 29.09 34.37
N GLY A 804 -33.66 28.39 35.52
CA GLY A 804 -34.70 27.46 35.95
C GLY A 804 -36.05 28.13 36.24
N VAL A 805 -36.03 29.34 36.80
CA VAL A 805 -37.26 30.13 37.04
C VAL A 805 -37.93 30.50 35.73
N ARG A 806 -37.17 31.04 34.77
CA ARG A 806 -37.68 31.37 33.42
C ARG A 806 -38.14 30.13 32.66
N ALA A 807 -37.45 29.01 32.83
CA ALA A 807 -37.85 27.73 32.24
C ALA A 807 -39.19 27.23 32.79
N MET A 808 -39.38 27.27 34.12
CA MET A 808 -40.64 26.95 34.78
C MET A 808 -41.80 27.82 34.26
N GLU A 809 -41.59 29.14 34.14
CA GLU A 809 -42.60 30.05 33.60
C GLU A 809 -42.94 29.75 32.13
N ALA A 810 -41.93 29.48 31.31
CA ALA A 810 -42.12 29.13 29.91
C ALA A 810 -42.88 27.80 29.75
N LEU A 811 -42.54 26.78 30.55
CA LEU A 811 -43.24 25.49 30.55
C LEU A 811 -44.71 25.62 30.94
N LYS A 812 -45.02 26.44 31.96
CA LYS A 812 -46.40 26.75 32.33
C LYS A 812 -47.16 27.44 31.20
N ARG A 813 -46.51 28.38 30.49
CA ARG A 813 -47.09 29.11 29.34
C ARG A 813 -47.41 28.18 28.17
N GLU A 814 -46.56 27.19 27.91
CA GLU A 814 -46.73 26.20 26.82
C GLU A 814 -47.63 25.01 27.21
N GLY A 815 -48.29 25.05 28.38
CA GLY A 815 -49.25 24.01 28.77
C GLY A 815 -48.62 22.69 29.22
N ALA A 816 -47.37 22.71 29.72
CA ALA A 816 -46.66 21.50 30.14
C ALA A 816 -47.42 20.68 31.20
N LYS A 817 -48.18 21.33 32.09
CA LYS A 817 -48.98 20.64 33.12
C LYS A 817 -49.99 19.66 32.50
N ASP A 818 -50.70 20.08 31.46
CA ASP A 818 -51.72 19.26 30.83
C ASP A 818 -51.09 18.14 30.00
N ALA A 819 -49.99 18.44 29.29
CA ALA A 819 -49.21 17.46 28.54
C ALA A 819 -48.65 16.36 29.45
N VAL A 820 -48.01 16.72 30.57
CA VAL A 820 -47.46 15.77 31.55
C VAL A 820 -48.57 14.95 32.19
N THR A 821 -49.70 15.58 32.53
CA THR A 821 -50.87 14.86 33.10
C THR A 821 -51.42 13.83 32.12
N SER A 822 -51.54 14.20 30.84
CA SER A 822 -51.97 13.30 29.77
C SER A 822 -50.99 12.15 29.58
N CYS A 823 -49.69 12.46 29.53
CA CYS A 823 -48.59 11.50 29.43
C CYS A 823 -48.65 10.44 30.54
N LEU A 824 -48.78 10.88 31.80
CA LEU A 824 -48.86 10.00 32.97
C LEU A 824 -50.10 9.10 32.97
N LYS A 825 -51.24 9.55 32.44
CA LYS A 825 -52.44 8.72 32.29
C LYS A 825 -52.26 7.65 31.21
N GLY A 826 -51.45 7.94 30.19
CA GLY A 826 -51.23 7.08 29.04
C GLY A 826 -50.15 6.00 29.23
N THR A 827 -49.27 6.14 30.23
CA THR A 827 -48.17 5.18 30.48
C THR A 827 -48.40 4.32 31.72
N ARG A 828 -47.78 3.13 31.73
CA ARG A 828 -47.70 2.24 32.90
C ARG A 828 -46.25 1.92 33.30
N ARG A 829 -45.26 2.52 32.63
CA ARG A 829 -43.85 2.23 32.89
C ARG A 829 -43.40 2.96 34.17
N PRO A 830 -42.87 2.24 35.19
CA PRO A 830 -42.48 2.86 36.46
C PRO A 830 -41.47 4.00 36.31
N GLU A 831 -40.47 3.84 35.45
CA GLU A 831 -39.42 4.83 35.19
C GLU A 831 -40.00 6.17 34.68
N ILE A 832 -40.97 6.09 33.77
CA ILE A 832 -41.63 7.26 33.17
C ILE A 832 -42.56 7.91 34.18
N LEU A 833 -43.30 7.11 34.95
CA LEU A 833 -44.18 7.59 36.00
C LEU A 833 -43.42 8.34 37.09
N GLN A 834 -42.24 7.85 37.49
CA GLN A 834 -41.42 8.48 38.51
C GLN A 834 -41.00 9.90 38.09
N VAL A 835 -40.33 10.03 36.94
CA VAL A 835 -39.87 11.32 36.42
C VAL A 835 -41.06 12.25 36.16
N GLY A 836 -42.14 11.74 35.56
CA GLY A 836 -43.30 12.56 35.25
C GLY A 836 -44.05 13.06 36.49
N VAL A 837 -44.10 12.29 37.58
CA VAL A 837 -44.71 12.73 38.85
C VAL A 837 -43.87 13.84 39.50
N GLU A 838 -42.54 13.74 39.45
CA GLU A 838 -41.64 14.79 39.97
C GLU A 838 -41.83 16.10 39.19
N VAL A 839 -41.84 16.01 37.85
CA VAL A 839 -42.12 17.14 36.96
C VAL A 839 -43.50 17.73 37.24
N LEU A 840 -44.54 16.90 37.36
CA LEU A 840 -45.91 17.38 37.60
C LEU A 840 -46.05 18.08 38.95
N LYS A 841 -45.43 17.55 40.02
CA LYS A 841 -45.42 18.18 41.34
C LYS A 841 -44.79 19.58 41.28
N ALA A 842 -43.63 19.69 40.64
CA ALA A 842 -42.94 20.97 40.49
C ALA A 842 -43.77 21.99 39.68
N LEU A 843 -44.50 21.54 38.65
CA LEU A 843 -45.40 22.39 37.86
C LEU A 843 -46.65 22.85 38.65
N MET A 844 -47.10 22.06 39.64
CA MET A 844 -48.28 22.37 40.45
C MET A 844 -48.01 23.32 41.62
N GLY A 845 -46.75 23.45 42.06
CA GLY A 845 -46.35 24.26 43.21
C GLY A 845 -46.30 23.45 44.49
#